data_AF-A0A348PN38-F1
#
_entry.id   AF-A0A348PN38-F1
#
_cell.length_a   1.000
_cell.length_b   1.000
_cell.length_c   1.000
_cell.angle_alpha   90.00
_cell.angle_beta   90.00
_cell.angle_gamma   90.00
#
_symmetry.space_group_name_H-M   'P 1'
#
loop_
_entity.id
_entity.type
_entity.pdbx_description
1 polymer ?
#
loop_
_entity_poly.entity_id
_entity_poly.type
_entity_poly.pdbx_seq_one_letter_code
_entity_poly.pdbx_strand_id
1 'polypeptide(L)'
;MKKSRVHFLALLVFFLFESIIVAQPQFVDKAPELGLTETYSVLPFWSGGLSFRDFDQDGWDDITMSTDTGRTIKFFRNRFGVEFEEVNIITTGLHQQFSSMWIDFDNDGDLDFLSIRRLDGVELYKNQGNMNFIEVSAQVGLSGLGGGIFRTGASIGDFNNDGLVDLYLPNYGYDEENKMFFQDTNHFFQNVSNISGTGDSLKATFHGVLIDYNHDGNIDIYLANDGHDGNTLFKNNGDSTFTDVSQITGTNVELDAMGLTVGDFDGDLDLDIYVTDKINSNLLQLNSNGTFSEVAAQKGVDFYNGFGWGTNFFDADFDGDEDLYVSSTYIPIGLSEPSILYINDGSGNYSNIQLLKDSGYSFVNVLGDFNNDRLTDVGVLSSNNDPMKMWKNETPVNVGRITLKIEGCSTHKDAFGSQVIAYDGTQSRLYSFQSCETFLGQNSDKKIIPILNGATLDSLTVTWPNGSSTTIYGIEQNQTLIVSECSLTRPLPVIMVPNYSSQGLVSCSGDSVLLCVNGDYPNVVWSNGLTSDSIYVNSAGIYTVTVTNQFGASATSASVVIIEREYPDYTIESEIASCFNDGSIRLIPSDSSAVYSYQWSNQSTSNSLSNLNPGIYYLTVTDQGECAVTDSVIINGPTNFTPIHFNGSSEDALCYDHSSGVLSVIPSGGSEPYDYLWSTQETSSTINVPAGNYSLTISDSYNCSKDTSFNVNEPDQILAFIDVVPDTNSAGKGMISLDVFGGTPPYSIVWNDLQNQTGDSAINLIAGEYIAQITDSRLCLREIELTVPNSNINGDQIIRSKECDLICTNLANSILVQLPDRCPQPFSPEEMNVFNIQGLPINFKSRQISATKKEIVTDEQGVFLIRDNTGRSCKVLRITRF
;
A
#
# COMPACT_ATOMS: atom_id res chain seq x y z
N MET A 1 2.97 -99.60 -8.58
CA MET A 1 4.17 -99.53 -7.71
C MET A 1 4.23 -98.15 -7.07
N LYS A 2 4.29 -98.10 -5.73
CA LYS A 2 4.30 -96.88 -4.90
C LYS A 2 5.54 -96.02 -5.17
N LYS A 3 5.39 -94.69 -5.18
CA LYS A 3 6.35 -93.67 -4.70
C LYS A 3 5.67 -92.29 -4.77
N SER A 4 5.20 -91.79 -3.62
CA SER A 4 5.80 -90.68 -2.85
C SER A 4 5.47 -89.29 -3.42
N ARG A 5 4.37 -88.69 -2.96
CA ARG A 5 4.12 -87.24 -3.05
C ARG A 5 4.78 -86.56 -1.86
N VAL A 6 5.85 -85.82 -2.10
CA VAL A 6 6.40 -84.84 -1.17
C VAL A 6 5.61 -83.56 -1.36
N HIS A 7 4.92 -83.09 -0.33
CA HIS A 7 4.36 -81.74 -0.29
C HIS A 7 5.46 -80.80 0.22
N PHE A 8 5.96 -79.92 -0.63
CA PHE A 8 6.76 -78.78 -0.22
C PHE A 8 5.78 -77.62 0.02
N LEU A 9 5.64 -77.23 1.28
CA LEU A 9 4.85 -76.07 1.70
C LEU A 9 5.70 -74.83 1.35
N ALA A 10 5.34 -74.09 0.31
CA ALA A 10 5.90 -72.76 0.05
C ALA A 10 5.00 -71.74 0.78
N LEU A 11 5.49 -71.23 1.90
CA LEU A 11 4.89 -70.12 2.63
C LEU A 11 5.20 -68.84 1.82
N LEU A 12 4.23 -68.30 1.10
CA LEU A 12 4.33 -67.01 0.44
C LEU A 12 3.93 -65.94 1.47
N VAL A 13 4.93 -65.32 2.09
CA VAL A 13 4.74 -64.12 2.92
C VAL A 13 4.53 -62.96 1.95
N PHE A 14 3.28 -62.52 1.78
CA PHE A 14 2.98 -61.22 1.19
C PHE A 14 3.33 -60.16 2.25
N PHE A 15 4.47 -59.49 2.08
CA PHE A 15 4.66 -58.18 2.67
C PHE A 15 3.76 -57.21 1.88
N LEU A 16 2.63 -56.84 2.47
CA LEU A 16 1.93 -55.62 2.09
C LEU A 16 2.82 -54.47 2.58
N PHE A 17 3.65 -53.95 1.68
CA PHE A 17 4.11 -52.57 1.83
C PHE A 17 2.88 -51.70 1.56
N GLU A 18 2.34 -51.07 2.60
CA GLU A 18 1.55 -49.86 2.43
C GLU A 18 2.52 -48.81 1.89
N SER A 19 2.61 -48.70 0.57
CA SER A 19 3.16 -47.52 -0.07
C SER A 19 2.18 -46.39 0.22
N ILE A 20 2.56 -45.47 1.11
CA ILE A 20 1.93 -44.16 1.22
C ILE A 20 2.05 -43.54 -0.16
N ILE A 21 0.91 -43.37 -0.83
CA ILE A 21 0.85 -42.64 -2.09
C ILE A 21 0.79 -41.17 -1.66
N VAL A 22 1.94 -40.48 -1.72
CA VAL A 22 1.96 -39.01 -1.62
C VAL A 22 1.23 -38.48 -2.87
N ALA A 23 0.23 -37.64 -2.66
CA ALA A 23 -0.55 -37.08 -3.76
C ALA A 23 0.36 -36.10 -4.52
N GLN A 24 0.57 -36.32 -5.80
CA GLN A 24 1.34 -35.37 -6.61
C GLN A 24 0.53 -34.07 -6.75
N PRO A 25 1.15 -32.89 -6.55
CA PRO A 25 0.48 -31.62 -6.72
C PRO A 25 -0.22 -31.51 -8.08
N GLN A 26 -1.45 -31.00 -8.08
CA GLN A 26 -2.26 -30.80 -9.28
C GLN A 26 -2.62 -29.33 -9.41
N PHE A 27 -2.14 -28.69 -10.48
CA PHE A 27 -2.47 -27.30 -10.78
C PHE A 27 -3.17 -27.18 -12.13
N VAL A 28 -4.19 -26.32 -12.19
CA VAL A 28 -4.96 -26.04 -13.39
C VAL A 28 -5.03 -24.54 -13.63
N ASP A 29 -4.62 -24.08 -14.81
CA ASP A 29 -4.75 -22.67 -15.18
C ASP A 29 -6.23 -22.30 -15.36
N LYS A 30 -6.69 -21.33 -14.56
CA LYS A 30 -8.05 -20.80 -14.52
C LYS A 30 -8.14 -19.34 -14.99
N ALA A 31 -7.04 -18.69 -15.35
CA ALA A 31 -7.03 -17.26 -15.67
C ALA A 31 -8.12 -16.86 -16.70
N PRO A 32 -8.31 -17.57 -17.84
CA PRO A 32 -9.36 -17.21 -18.80
C PRO A 32 -10.79 -17.35 -18.26
N GLU A 33 -11.05 -18.34 -17.41
CA GLU A 33 -12.37 -18.58 -16.80
C GLU A 33 -12.70 -17.49 -15.76
N LEU A 34 -11.65 -16.95 -15.12
CA LEU A 34 -11.75 -15.92 -14.09
C LEU A 34 -11.74 -14.49 -14.67
N GLY A 35 -11.71 -14.30 -15.98
CA GLY A 35 -11.69 -12.98 -16.62
C GLY A 35 -10.30 -12.34 -16.76
N LEU A 36 -9.24 -13.02 -16.32
CA LEU A 36 -7.85 -12.57 -16.37
C LEU A 36 -7.25 -12.84 -17.76
N THR A 37 -7.54 -11.94 -18.71
CA THR A 37 -7.08 -12.08 -20.11
C THR A 37 -6.00 -11.09 -20.53
N GLU A 38 -5.54 -10.26 -19.60
CA GLU A 38 -4.52 -9.25 -19.87
C GLU A 38 -3.20 -9.88 -20.31
N THR A 39 -2.53 -9.20 -21.23
CA THR A 39 -1.27 -9.64 -21.83
C THR A 39 -0.20 -8.57 -21.69
N TYR A 40 1.04 -9.03 -21.49
CA TYR A 40 2.18 -8.17 -21.22
C TYR A 40 3.21 -8.21 -22.36
N SER A 41 3.49 -7.04 -22.96
CA SER A 41 4.07 -6.92 -24.31
C SER A 41 5.51 -6.37 -24.35
N VAL A 42 6.42 -6.79 -23.46
CA VAL A 42 7.81 -6.29 -23.51
C VAL A 42 8.85 -7.39 -23.35
N LEU A 43 9.71 -7.51 -24.36
CA LEU A 43 11.05 -8.08 -24.25
C LEU A 43 12.05 -7.00 -24.70
N PRO A 44 13.19 -6.76 -24.00
CA PRO A 44 13.61 -7.34 -22.70
C PRO A 44 12.74 -6.89 -21.52
N PHE A 45 13.06 -7.30 -20.28
CA PHE A 45 12.28 -6.98 -19.07
C PHE A 45 12.48 -5.53 -18.64
N TRP A 46 11.48 -4.67 -18.85
CA TRP A 46 11.57 -3.27 -18.43
C TRP A 46 10.49 -2.80 -17.45
N SER A 47 9.52 -3.65 -17.09
CA SER A 47 8.45 -3.41 -16.10
C SER A 47 7.66 -4.70 -15.85
N GLY A 48 6.73 -4.72 -14.88
CA GLY A 48 5.66 -5.74 -14.77
C GLY A 48 5.66 -6.53 -13.46
N GLY A 49 5.20 -5.93 -12.37
CA GLY A 49 4.97 -6.60 -11.09
C GLY A 49 3.57 -7.19 -10.95
N LEU A 50 3.42 -8.06 -9.96
CA LEU A 50 2.14 -8.71 -9.62
C LEU A 50 1.99 -8.69 -8.10
N SER A 51 0.82 -8.33 -7.58
CA SER A 51 0.50 -8.43 -6.15
C SER A 51 -0.77 -9.23 -5.98
N PHE A 52 -0.76 -10.12 -4.99
CA PHE A 52 -1.88 -10.99 -4.64
C PHE A 52 -2.40 -10.64 -3.24
N ARG A 53 -2.97 -9.45 -3.10
CA ARG A 53 -3.33 -8.88 -1.80
C ARG A 53 -4.78 -8.42 -1.85
N ASP A 54 -5.55 -8.78 -0.83
CA ASP A 54 -6.91 -8.30 -0.56
C ASP A 54 -6.89 -6.78 -0.30
N PHE A 55 -6.98 -5.97 -1.36
CA PHE A 55 -6.74 -4.53 -1.28
C PHE A 55 -7.93 -3.76 -0.73
N ASP A 56 -9.13 -4.35 -0.76
CA ASP A 56 -10.35 -3.74 -0.20
C ASP A 56 -10.87 -4.42 1.07
N GLN A 57 -10.11 -5.38 1.58
CA GLN A 57 -10.29 -6.05 2.87
C GLN A 57 -11.64 -6.76 2.98
N ASP A 58 -12.11 -7.37 1.89
CA ASP A 58 -13.37 -8.11 1.83
C ASP A 58 -13.23 -9.61 2.17
N GLY A 59 -11.99 -10.06 2.40
CA GLY A 59 -11.62 -11.44 2.74
C GLY A 59 -11.11 -12.25 1.55
N TRP A 60 -11.10 -11.70 0.34
CA TRP A 60 -10.69 -12.39 -0.88
C TRP A 60 -9.44 -11.75 -1.48
N ASP A 61 -8.46 -12.58 -1.84
CA ASP A 61 -7.21 -12.05 -2.37
C ASP A 61 -7.44 -11.46 -3.78
N ASP A 62 -7.11 -10.17 -3.94
CA ASP A 62 -7.21 -9.44 -5.20
C ASP A 62 -5.90 -9.46 -5.99
N ILE A 63 -5.96 -9.09 -7.27
CA ILE A 63 -4.78 -9.01 -8.14
C ILE A 63 -4.49 -7.57 -8.53
N THR A 64 -3.24 -7.14 -8.36
CA THR A 64 -2.73 -5.89 -8.92
C THR A 64 -1.59 -6.17 -9.88
N MET A 65 -1.63 -5.59 -11.08
CA MET A 65 -0.63 -5.81 -12.12
C MET A 65 -0.02 -4.47 -12.57
N SER A 66 1.29 -4.32 -12.37
CA SER A 66 2.04 -3.15 -12.87
C SER A 66 2.20 -3.23 -14.39
N THR A 67 2.19 -2.09 -15.06
CA THR A 67 2.19 -2.01 -16.52
C THR A 67 3.36 -1.20 -17.10
N ASP A 68 3.62 -1.40 -18.39
CA ASP A 68 4.63 -0.65 -19.13
C ASP A 68 4.18 0.79 -19.44
N THR A 69 5.15 1.61 -19.86
CA THR A 69 5.00 2.99 -20.33
C THR A 69 3.78 3.17 -21.23
N GLY A 70 2.96 4.18 -20.94
CA GLY A 70 1.74 4.46 -21.70
C GLY A 70 0.51 3.66 -21.26
N ARG A 71 0.63 2.79 -20.25
CA ARG A 71 -0.49 2.09 -19.62
C ARG A 71 -0.54 2.41 -18.13
N THR A 72 -1.75 2.46 -17.57
CA THR A 72 -1.98 2.55 -16.14
C THR A 72 -1.94 1.16 -15.51
N ILE A 73 -1.63 1.12 -14.22
CA ILE A 73 -1.71 -0.10 -13.40
C ILE A 73 -3.13 -0.66 -13.46
N LYS A 74 -3.22 -1.99 -13.47
CA LYS A 74 -4.49 -2.73 -13.50
C LYS A 74 -4.79 -3.28 -12.12
N PHE A 75 -6.01 -3.07 -11.65
CA PHE A 75 -6.52 -3.59 -10.40
C PHE A 75 -7.68 -4.53 -10.70
N PHE A 76 -7.64 -5.73 -10.14
CA PHE A 76 -8.62 -6.78 -10.36
C PHE A 76 -9.18 -7.20 -9.02
N ARG A 77 -10.42 -6.79 -8.76
CA ARG A 77 -11.16 -7.19 -7.56
C ARG A 77 -11.65 -8.63 -7.71
N ASN A 78 -11.39 -9.46 -6.71
CA ASN A 78 -11.92 -10.80 -6.63
C ASN A 78 -13.42 -10.77 -6.26
N ARG A 79 -14.23 -11.53 -6.99
CA ARG A 79 -15.67 -11.66 -6.74
C ARG A 79 -15.95 -13.06 -6.21
N PHE A 80 -15.63 -13.25 -4.94
CA PHE A 80 -15.94 -14.47 -4.17
C PHE A 80 -15.33 -15.76 -4.77
N GLY A 81 -14.14 -15.66 -5.37
CA GLY A 81 -13.43 -16.79 -5.98
C GLY A 81 -13.97 -17.26 -7.32
N VAL A 82 -14.93 -16.53 -7.90
CA VAL A 82 -15.60 -16.93 -9.16
C VAL A 82 -15.09 -16.15 -10.37
N GLU A 83 -14.80 -14.87 -10.21
CA GLU A 83 -14.29 -14.00 -11.29
C GLU A 83 -13.45 -12.85 -10.71
N PHE A 84 -12.61 -12.26 -11.54
CA PHE A 84 -11.89 -11.03 -11.26
C PHE A 84 -12.45 -9.88 -12.10
N GLU A 85 -12.92 -8.82 -11.43
CA GLU A 85 -13.46 -7.60 -12.03
C GLU A 85 -12.36 -6.54 -12.12
N GLU A 86 -12.04 -6.04 -13.33
CA GLU A 86 -11.14 -4.89 -13.45
C GLU A 86 -11.80 -3.63 -12.88
N VAL A 87 -11.16 -3.03 -11.89
CA VAL A 87 -11.60 -1.79 -11.23
C VAL A 87 -10.59 -0.67 -11.45
N ASN A 88 -11.08 0.57 -11.47
CA ASN A 88 -10.24 1.77 -11.56
C ASN A 88 -10.31 2.53 -10.24
N ILE A 89 -9.43 2.15 -9.30
CA ILE A 89 -9.37 2.74 -7.95
C ILE A 89 -8.30 3.83 -7.81
N ILE A 90 -7.19 3.72 -8.56
CA ILE A 90 -6.09 4.68 -8.56
C ILE A 90 -5.75 5.05 -10.00
N THR A 91 -5.67 6.34 -10.30
CA THR A 91 -5.19 6.81 -11.61
C THR A 91 -3.69 7.09 -11.52
N THR A 92 -2.87 6.12 -11.90
CA THR A 92 -1.42 6.27 -11.89
C THR A 92 -0.90 7.02 -13.12
N GLY A 93 0.30 7.60 -12.99
CA GLY A 93 1.00 8.17 -14.14
C GLY A 93 1.32 7.11 -15.19
N LEU A 94 1.40 7.52 -16.46
CA LEU A 94 1.69 6.65 -17.62
C LEU A 94 3.18 6.24 -17.74
N HIS A 95 3.88 6.22 -16.62
CA HIS A 95 5.29 5.87 -16.52
C HIS A 95 5.47 4.35 -16.55
N GLN A 96 6.72 3.91 -16.71
CA GLN A 96 7.07 2.50 -16.64
C GLN A 96 7.04 1.99 -15.19
N GLN A 97 5.99 1.26 -14.82
CA GLN A 97 5.79 0.77 -13.45
C GLN A 97 6.47 -0.60 -13.30
N PHE A 98 7.48 -0.67 -12.43
CA PHE A 98 8.31 -1.86 -12.30
C PHE A 98 7.72 -2.85 -11.30
N SER A 99 7.34 -2.38 -10.11
CA SER A 99 6.65 -3.18 -9.09
C SER A 99 5.62 -2.34 -8.34
N SER A 100 4.67 -3.02 -7.70
CA SER A 100 3.57 -2.39 -7.00
C SER A 100 3.20 -3.24 -5.79
N MET A 101 2.90 -2.59 -4.66
CA MET A 101 2.63 -3.25 -3.40
C MET A 101 1.55 -2.52 -2.62
N TRP A 102 0.79 -3.27 -1.84
CA TRP A 102 -0.16 -2.76 -0.86
C TRP A 102 0.45 -2.84 0.53
N ILE A 103 0.41 -1.74 1.27
CA ILE A 103 0.98 -1.59 2.62
C ILE A 103 0.12 -0.64 3.44
N ASP A 104 0.08 -0.80 4.75
CA ASP A 104 -0.48 0.18 5.70
C ASP A 104 0.68 1.02 6.25
N PHE A 105 1.04 2.11 5.56
CA PHE A 105 2.27 2.85 5.90
C PHE A 105 2.09 3.79 7.10
N ASP A 106 0.86 4.12 7.46
CA ASP A 106 0.55 5.03 8.56
C ASP A 106 -0.20 4.38 9.73
N ASN A 107 -0.31 3.05 9.71
CA ASN A 107 -0.84 2.19 10.75
C ASN A 107 -2.32 2.48 11.10
N ASP A 108 -3.10 2.97 10.14
CA ASP A 108 -4.52 3.31 10.35
C ASP A 108 -5.49 2.15 10.07
N GLY A 109 -4.99 1.06 9.49
CA GLY A 109 -5.72 -0.17 9.17
C GLY A 109 -6.26 -0.21 7.74
N ASP A 110 -6.17 0.89 6.98
CA ASP A 110 -6.50 0.90 5.56
C ASP A 110 -5.25 0.65 4.72
N LEU A 111 -5.33 -0.20 3.69
CA LEU A 111 -4.18 -0.44 2.81
C LEU A 111 -3.97 0.75 1.86
N ASP A 112 -2.74 1.25 1.85
CA ASP A 112 -2.17 2.22 0.93
C ASP A 112 -1.45 1.53 -0.23
N PHE A 113 -1.20 2.30 -1.28
CA PHE A 113 -0.62 1.76 -2.51
C PHE A 113 0.73 2.38 -2.84
N LEU A 114 1.77 1.54 -2.89
CA LEU A 114 3.13 1.92 -3.26
C LEU A 114 3.45 1.43 -4.67
N SER A 115 3.85 2.35 -5.55
CA SER A 115 4.28 2.07 -6.92
C SER A 115 5.73 2.47 -7.15
N ILE A 116 6.55 1.50 -7.56
CA ILE A 116 7.95 1.73 -7.91
C ILE A 116 8.06 1.90 -9.42
N ARG A 117 8.42 3.10 -9.86
CA ARG A 117 8.65 3.42 -11.27
C ARG A 117 10.11 3.18 -11.61
N ARG A 118 10.34 2.59 -12.78
CA ARG A 118 11.69 2.20 -13.21
C ARG A 118 12.69 3.34 -13.11
N LEU A 119 12.45 4.46 -13.79
CA LEU A 119 13.40 5.59 -13.91
C LEU A 119 12.89 6.89 -13.27
N ASP A 120 11.65 6.87 -12.80
CA ASP A 120 10.92 8.06 -12.35
C ASP A 120 10.73 8.08 -10.83
N GLY A 121 11.30 7.12 -10.09
CA GLY A 121 11.27 7.09 -8.62
C GLY A 121 10.07 6.33 -8.07
N VAL A 122 9.44 6.86 -7.02
CA VAL A 122 8.38 6.18 -6.26
C VAL A 122 7.14 7.04 -6.21
N GLU A 123 5.96 6.42 -6.26
CA GLU A 123 4.67 7.04 -5.97
C GLU A 123 4.00 6.27 -4.81
N LEU A 124 3.66 6.95 -3.73
CA LEU A 124 2.87 6.43 -2.61
C LEU A 124 1.51 7.11 -2.63
N TYR A 125 0.45 6.30 -2.61
CA TYR A 125 -0.93 6.75 -2.59
C TYR A 125 -1.56 6.37 -1.25
N LYS A 126 -1.87 7.38 -0.43
CA LYS A 126 -2.55 7.20 0.85
C LYS A 126 -4.04 6.94 0.62
N ASN A 127 -4.58 5.89 1.23
CA ASN A 127 -6.00 5.65 1.37
C ASN A 127 -6.56 6.56 2.46
N GLN A 128 -7.60 7.33 2.14
CA GLN A 128 -8.30 8.20 3.10
C GLN A 128 -9.55 7.52 3.67
N GLY A 129 -9.63 6.20 3.53
CA GLY A 129 -10.79 5.36 3.81
C GLY A 129 -11.73 5.21 2.62
N ASN A 130 -12.45 4.09 2.59
CA ASN A 130 -13.38 3.69 1.53
C ASN A 130 -12.75 3.68 0.13
N MET A 131 -11.48 3.27 0.00
CA MET A 131 -10.75 3.19 -1.27
C MET A 131 -10.59 4.55 -1.98
N ASN A 132 -10.52 5.65 -1.22
CA ASN A 132 -10.28 6.98 -1.76
C ASN A 132 -8.80 7.36 -1.62
N PHE A 133 -8.05 7.40 -2.73
CA PHE A 133 -6.61 7.54 -2.71
C PHE A 133 -6.11 8.94 -3.08
N ILE A 134 -5.08 9.42 -2.39
CA ILE A 134 -4.33 10.64 -2.71
C ILE A 134 -2.83 10.35 -2.83
N GLU A 135 -2.15 10.92 -3.83
CA GLU A 135 -0.70 10.80 -3.98
C GLU A 135 0.02 11.68 -2.94
N VAL A 136 0.90 11.08 -2.14
CA VAL A 136 1.52 11.72 -0.96
C VAL A 136 3.06 11.65 -0.93
N SER A 137 3.73 11.18 -1.99
CA SER A 137 5.19 10.91 -1.96
C SER A 137 6.00 12.13 -1.55
N ALA A 138 5.61 13.33 -1.99
CA ALA A 138 6.33 14.56 -1.64
C ALA A 138 6.16 14.94 -0.16
N GLN A 139 4.96 14.73 0.37
CA GLN A 139 4.57 15.03 1.74
C GLN A 139 5.26 14.09 2.72
N VAL A 140 5.48 12.83 2.33
CA VAL A 140 6.10 11.80 3.18
C VAL A 140 7.61 11.66 2.97
N GLY A 141 8.27 12.57 2.23
CA GLY A 141 9.73 12.55 2.10
C GLY A 141 10.31 11.62 1.02
N LEU A 142 9.45 11.03 0.18
CA LEU A 142 9.85 10.19 -0.96
C LEU A 142 10.04 10.98 -2.27
N SER A 143 10.02 12.32 -2.22
CA SER A 143 10.33 13.16 -3.38
C SER A 143 11.81 13.09 -3.81
N GLY A 144 12.08 13.43 -5.07
CA GLY A 144 13.45 13.50 -5.60
C GLY A 144 14.12 12.14 -5.82
N LEU A 145 13.36 11.04 -5.74
CA LEU A 145 13.82 9.68 -6.00
C LEU A 145 13.87 9.29 -7.48
N GLY A 146 13.40 10.17 -8.37
CA GLY A 146 13.49 10.02 -9.82
C GLY A 146 14.83 10.49 -10.38
N GLY A 147 14.89 10.72 -11.70
CA GLY A 147 16.08 11.27 -12.36
C GLY A 147 16.87 10.25 -13.18
N GLY A 148 16.23 9.18 -13.66
CA GLY A 148 16.88 8.17 -14.48
C GLY A 148 17.57 7.05 -13.69
N ILE A 149 17.37 7.01 -12.37
CA ILE A 149 17.88 5.94 -11.50
C ILE A 149 16.96 4.73 -11.61
N PHE A 150 17.52 3.57 -11.91
CA PHE A 150 16.75 2.36 -12.16
C PHE A 150 16.39 1.64 -10.86
N ARG A 151 15.14 1.81 -10.39
CA ARG A 151 14.61 1.09 -9.22
C ARG A 151 13.80 -0.14 -9.62
N THR A 152 13.96 -1.20 -8.84
CA THR A 152 13.41 -2.54 -9.12
C THR A 152 12.35 -2.98 -8.12
N GLY A 153 12.40 -2.51 -6.88
CA GLY A 153 11.47 -2.93 -5.86
C GLY A 153 11.65 -2.17 -4.57
N ALA A 154 11.11 -2.74 -3.50
CA ALA A 154 11.26 -2.26 -2.15
C ALA A 154 11.12 -3.43 -1.16
N SER A 155 11.91 -3.40 -0.09
CA SER A 155 11.74 -4.28 1.07
C SER A 155 11.26 -3.44 2.24
N ILE A 156 10.24 -3.90 2.95
CA ILE A 156 9.50 -3.12 3.95
C ILE A 156 9.48 -3.92 5.25
N GLY A 157 9.79 -3.26 6.36
CA GLY A 157 9.78 -3.86 7.69
C GLY A 157 9.97 -2.79 8.77
N ASP A 158 10.06 -3.20 10.02
CA ASP A 158 10.39 -2.32 11.16
C ASP A 158 11.86 -2.56 11.54
N PHE A 159 12.77 -1.84 10.90
CA PHE A 159 14.22 -2.10 10.99
C PHE A 159 14.84 -1.45 12.24
N ASN A 160 14.20 -0.44 12.81
CA ASN A 160 14.66 0.26 13.99
C ASN A 160 13.87 -0.09 15.27
N ASN A 161 12.85 -0.95 15.16
CA ASN A 161 11.96 -1.41 16.21
C ASN A 161 11.22 -0.26 16.92
N ASP A 162 10.65 0.65 16.13
CA ASP A 162 9.83 1.77 16.62
C ASP A 162 8.33 1.61 16.35
N GLY A 163 7.93 0.53 15.66
CA GLY A 163 6.55 0.21 15.32
C GLY A 163 6.05 0.87 14.04
N LEU A 164 6.92 1.57 13.29
CA LEU A 164 6.59 2.22 12.03
C LEU A 164 7.12 1.42 10.83
N VAL A 165 6.59 1.76 9.66
CA VAL A 165 7.00 1.14 8.40
C VAL A 165 8.27 1.80 7.90
N ASP A 166 9.38 1.05 7.86
CA ASP A 166 10.63 1.45 7.23
C ASP A 166 10.73 0.88 5.81
N LEU A 167 11.56 1.54 4.97
CA LEU A 167 11.62 1.26 3.55
C LEU A 167 13.07 1.15 3.06
N TYR A 168 13.41 -0.01 2.49
CA TYR A 168 14.66 -0.21 1.76
C TYR A 168 14.41 -0.23 0.25
N LEU A 169 15.01 0.71 -0.47
CA LEU A 169 14.89 0.88 -1.92
C LEU A 169 16.16 0.45 -2.64
N PRO A 170 16.18 -0.74 -3.27
CA PRO A 170 17.26 -1.16 -4.15
C PRO A 170 17.35 -0.29 -5.42
N ASN A 171 18.57 -0.17 -5.94
CA ASN A 171 18.89 0.43 -7.22
C ASN A 171 19.64 -0.58 -8.11
N TYR A 172 19.12 -0.79 -9.31
CA TYR A 172 19.75 -1.59 -10.34
C TYR A 172 20.63 -0.70 -11.23
N GLY A 173 21.70 -0.18 -10.63
CA GLY A 173 22.68 0.65 -11.33
C GLY A 173 23.85 1.05 -10.44
N TYR A 174 24.91 1.57 -11.06
CA TYR A 174 26.13 2.02 -10.38
C TYR A 174 26.17 3.53 -10.16
N ASP A 175 25.06 4.22 -10.44
CA ASP A 175 24.99 5.68 -10.43
C ASP A 175 24.57 6.25 -9.06
N GLU A 176 23.91 5.44 -8.24
CA GLU A 176 23.45 5.82 -6.90
C GLU A 176 23.44 4.60 -5.97
N GLU A 177 23.70 4.83 -4.70
CA GLU A 177 23.62 3.81 -3.66
C GLU A 177 22.17 3.40 -3.37
N ASN A 178 22.00 2.20 -2.82
CA ASN A 178 20.72 1.76 -2.27
C ASN A 178 20.28 2.66 -1.11
N LYS A 179 18.97 2.84 -0.94
CA LYS A 179 18.43 3.78 0.05
C LYS A 179 17.68 3.09 1.16
N MET A 180 18.07 3.32 2.41
CA MET A 180 17.29 2.97 3.59
C MET A 180 16.58 4.23 4.09
N PHE A 181 15.29 4.10 4.37
CA PHE A 181 14.47 5.15 4.98
C PHE A 181 13.89 4.63 6.28
N PHE A 182 14.08 5.40 7.35
CA PHE A 182 13.30 5.21 8.56
C PHE A 182 12.14 6.17 8.57
N GLN A 183 10.96 5.69 8.94
CA GLN A 183 9.80 6.54 9.09
C GLN A 183 9.79 7.18 10.48
N ASP A 184 9.39 8.45 10.59
CA ASP A 184 9.15 9.10 11.87
C ASP A 184 7.65 9.11 12.24
N THR A 185 7.34 9.58 13.46
CA THR A 185 5.97 9.61 13.97
C THR A 185 5.00 10.52 13.21
N ASN A 186 5.47 11.32 12.24
CA ASN A 186 4.62 12.06 11.32
C ASN A 186 4.44 11.33 9.97
N HIS A 187 4.86 10.06 9.91
CA HIS A 187 4.90 9.23 8.71
C HIS A 187 5.79 9.78 7.60
N PHE A 188 6.84 10.52 7.98
CA PHE A 188 7.83 11.03 7.05
C PHE A 188 9.03 10.07 6.95
N PHE A 189 9.35 9.63 5.74
CA PHE A 189 10.48 8.77 5.42
C PHE A 189 11.78 9.57 5.33
N GLN A 190 12.67 9.37 6.31
CA GLN A 190 13.98 10.01 6.37
C GLN A 190 15.05 9.08 5.80
N ASN A 191 15.81 9.54 4.80
CA ASN A 191 16.94 8.77 4.27
C ASN A 191 18.05 8.65 5.32
N VAL A 192 18.30 7.41 5.76
CA VAL A 192 19.29 7.08 6.79
C VAL A 192 20.47 6.26 6.28
N SER A 193 20.58 5.95 4.98
CA SER A 193 21.60 5.04 4.43
C SER A 193 23.02 5.23 4.96
N ASN A 194 23.46 6.49 5.10
CA ASN A 194 24.81 6.81 5.58
C ASN A 194 24.99 6.56 7.08
N ILE A 195 23.93 6.73 7.86
CA ILE A 195 23.95 6.60 9.33
C ILE A 195 23.69 5.15 9.72
N SER A 196 22.77 4.48 9.01
CA SER A 196 22.48 3.06 9.19
C SER A 196 23.61 2.17 8.66
N GLY A 197 24.47 2.67 7.77
CA GLY A 197 25.56 1.88 7.18
C GLY A 197 25.15 1.00 6.00
N THR A 198 23.95 1.20 5.46
CA THR A 198 23.40 0.41 4.36
C THR A 198 23.63 1.03 2.97
N GLY A 199 24.26 2.21 2.89
CA GLY A 199 24.51 2.94 1.64
C GLY A 199 25.83 2.62 0.90
N ASP A 200 26.92 2.31 1.61
CA ASP A 200 28.32 2.48 1.12
C ASP A 200 28.82 1.45 0.06
N SER A 201 27.94 0.84 -0.73
CA SER A 201 28.35 -0.05 -1.82
C SER A 201 27.45 0.11 -3.04
N LEU A 202 27.93 0.82 -4.07
CA LEU A 202 27.32 0.88 -5.40
C LEU A 202 27.24 -0.53 -6.00
N LYS A 203 26.11 -1.21 -5.83
CA LYS A 203 25.84 -2.56 -6.35
C LYS A 203 24.53 -2.53 -7.13
N ALA A 204 24.47 -3.30 -8.21
CA ALA A 204 23.25 -3.47 -8.98
C ALA A 204 22.28 -4.41 -8.25
N THR A 205 21.58 -3.89 -7.25
CA THR A 205 20.68 -4.68 -6.41
C THR A 205 19.30 -4.79 -7.06
N PHE A 206 18.78 -6.01 -7.19
CA PHE A 206 17.42 -6.24 -7.68
C PHE A 206 16.37 -6.20 -6.57
N HIS A 207 16.60 -6.95 -5.50
CA HIS A 207 15.59 -7.14 -4.45
C HIS A 207 16.26 -7.58 -3.14
N GLY A 208 15.53 -7.46 -2.03
CA GLY A 208 15.93 -7.93 -0.71
C GLY A 208 14.80 -8.64 0.03
N VAL A 209 15.16 -9.58 0.88
CA VAL A 209 14.24 -10.36 1.73
C VAL A 209 14.58 -10.15 3.20
N LEU A 210 13.57 -10.23 4.06
CA LEU A 210 13.71 -10.07 5.50
C LEU A 210 14.09 -11.43 6.12
N ILE A 211 15.04 -11.43 7.04
CA ILE A 211 15.51 -12.63 7.73
C ILE A 211 15.96 -12.27 9.14
N ASP A 212 15.78 -13.15 10.13
CA ASP A 212 16.51 -13.08 11.40
C ASP A 212 17.42 -14.31 11.45
N TYR A 213 18.57 -14.24 10.80
CA TYR A 213 19.43 -15.43 10.59
C TYR A 213 20.15 -15.85 11.87
N ASN A 214 20.11 -15.01 12.90
CA ASN A 214 20.91 -15.15 14.10
C ASN A 214 20.09 -15.22 15.39
N HIS A 215 18.76 -15.15 15.27
CA HIS A 215 17.77 -15.24 16.35
C HIS A 215 18.00 -14.21 17.46
N ASP A 216 18.41 -13.00 17.09
CA ASP A 216 18.51 -11.89 18.05
C ASP A 216 17.26 -11.03 18.10
N GLY A 217 16.25 -11.35 17.30
CA GLY A 217 14.95 -10.68 17.25
C GLY A 217 14.96 -9.37 16.48
N ASN A 218 16.09 -8.98 15.86
CA ASN A 218 16.16 -7.84 14.97
C ASN A 218 16.09 -8.32 13.52
N ILE A 219 15.30 -7.63 12.71
CA ILE A 219 15.17 -7.99 11.29
C ILE A 219 16.45 -7.60 10.55
N ASP A 220 17.14 -8.62 10.04
CA ASP A 220 18.24 -8.51 9.07
C ASP A 220 17.68 -8.46 7.63
N ILE A 221 18.52 -8.06 6.67
CA ILE A 221 18.11 -8.04 5.25
C ILE A 221 19.18 -8.68 4.36
N TYR A 222 18.75 -9.60 3.50
CA TYR A 222 19.58 -10.20 2.47
C TYR A 222 19.24 -9.65 1.09
N LEU A 223 20.27 -9.27 0.32
CA LEU A 223 20.14 -8.57 -0.95
C LEU A 223 20.76 -9.37 -2.10
N ALA A 224 19.98 -9.55 -3.17
CA ALA A 224 20.42 -10.12 -4.43
C ALA A 224 21.04 -9.03 -5.32
N ASN A 225 22.33 -9.16 -5.61
CA ASN A 225 23.12 -8.24 -6.44
C ASN A 225 23.52 -8.92 -7.75
N ASP A 226 23.27 -8.26 -8.87
CA ASP A 226 23.69 -8.69 -10.21
C ASP A 226 25.16 -8.30 -10.49
N GLY A 227 25.72 -8.79 -11.60
CA GLY A 227 27.04 -8.36 -12.11
C GLY A 227 28.23 -8.99 -11.39
N HIS A 228 28.01 -10.05 -10.60
CA HIS A 228 29.02 -10.68 -9.74
C HIS A 228 29.63 -9.73 -8.68
N ASP A 229 28.87 -8.75 -8.19
CA ASP A 229 29.31 -7.81 -7.14
C ASP A 229 29.16 -8.36 -5.71
N GLY A 230 28.80 -9.65 -5.59
CA GLY A 230 28.58 -10.36 -4.34
C GLY A 230 27.29 -9.94 -3.63
N ASN A 231 26.41 -10.90 -3.35
CA ASN A 231 25.19 -10.67 -2.57
C ASN A 231 25.52 -10.15 -1.17
N THR A 232 24.56 -9.46 -0.54
CA THR A 232 24.80 -8.74 0.72
C THR A 232 23.83 -9.13 1.81
N LEU A 233 24.33 -9.70 2.91
CA LEU A 233 23.63 -9.89 4.16
C LEU A 233 24.00 -8.76 5.13
N PHE A 234 23.06 -7.85 5.36
CA PHE A 234 23.17 -6.82 6.38
C PHE A 234 22.60 -7.33 7.69
N LYS A 235 23.46 -7.53 8.68
CA LYS A 235 23.05 -7.80 10.05
C LYS A 235 22.60 -6.50 10.72
N ASN A 236 21.38 -6.48 11.25
CA ASN A 236 20.90 -5.43 12.13
C ASN A 236 21.57 -5.51 13.51
N ASN A 237 22.14 -4.42 13.97
CA ASN A 237 22.87 -4.36 15.24
C ASN A 237 21.94 -4.09 16.45
N GLY A 238 20.64 -3.83 16.22
CA GLY A 238 19.67 -3.49 17.27
C GLY A 238 19.79 -2.04 17.78
N ASP A 239 20.58 -1.21 17.09
CA ASP A 239 20.78 0.22 17.39
C ASP A 239 20.53 1.10 16.16
N SER A 240 19.68 0.60 15.25
CA SER A 240 19.33 1.23 13.97
C SER A 240 20.50 1.31 12.97
N THR A 241 21.57 0.57 13.21
CA THR A 241 22.70 0.41 12.27
C THR A 241 22.83 -1.05 11.81
N PHE A 242 23.51 -1.22 10.68
CA PHE A 242 23.70 -2.50 10.02
C PHE A 242 25.18 -2.77 9.76
N THR A 243 25.54 -4.05 9.77
CA THR A 243 26.88 -4.55 9.46
C THR A 243 26.79 -5.51 8.28
N ASP A 244 27.55 -5.29 7.21
CA ASP A 244 27.72 -6.30 6.15
C ASP A 244 28.50 -7.50 6.72
N VAL A 245 27.83 -8.64 6.85
CA VAL A 245 28.40 -9.89 7.36
C VAL A 245 28.56 -10.95 6.28
N SER A 246 28.38 -10.60 5.00
CA SER A 246 28.25 -11.53 3.88
C SER A 246 29.47 -12.43 3.71
N GLN A 247 30.67 -11.87 3.88
CA GLN A 247 31.91 -12.66 3.77
C GLN A 247 32.10 -13.65 4.92
N ILE A 248 31.73 -13.25 6.14
CA ILE A 248 31.94 -14.07 7.34
C ILE A 248 30.91 -15.19 7.42
N THR A 249 29.68 -14.90 7.00
CA THR A 249 28.57 -15.86 6.95
C THR A 249 28.64 -16.76 5.72
N GLY A 250 29.39 -16.38 4.68
CA GLY A 250 29.49 -17.15 3.44
C GLY A 250 28.37 -16.88 2.43
N THR A 251 27.53 -15.86 2.67
CA THR A 251 26.41 -15.48 1.81
C THR A 251 26.79 -14.50 0.69
N ASN A 252 28.06 -14.05 0.64
CA ASN A 252 28.63 -13.25 -0.46
C ASN A 252 28.80 -14.10 -1.74
N VAL A 253 27.71 -14.63 -2.26
CA VAL A 253 27.70 -15.39 -3.50
C VAL A 253 27.79 -14.41 -4.67
N GLU A 254 28.71 -14.67 -5.60
CA GLU A 254 28.90 -13.88 -6.82
C GLU A 254 28.19 -14.55 -7.98
N LEU A 255 27.00 -14.07 -8.32
CA LEU A 255 26.19 -14.54 -9.45
C LEU A 255 25.50 -13.36 -10.15
N ASP A 256 24.94 -13.57 -11.35
CA ASP A 256 24.06 -12.57 -11.98
C ASP A 256 22.63 -12.72 -11.39
N ALA A 257 22.48 -12.36 -10.11
CA ALA A 257 21.28 -12.64 -9.32
C ALA A 257 20.00 -12.02 -9.90
N MET A 258 18.91 -12.79 -9.88
CA MET A 258 17.61 -12.37 -10.43
C MET A 258 16.46 -12.61 -9.44
N GLY A 259 16.20 -13.87 -9.11
CA GLY A 259 15.19 -14.30 -8.15
C GLY A 259 15.76 -14.43 -6.74
N LEU A 260 14.91 -14.18 -5.75
CA LEU A 260 15.25 -14.27 -4.34
C LEU A 260 14.02 -14.62 -3.50
N THR A 261 14.15 -15.65 -2.67
CA THR A 261 13.14 -16.07 -1.68
C THR A 261 13.81 -16.72 -0.47
N VAL A 262 13.09 -16.79 0.65
CA VAL A 262 13.50 -17.50 1.86
C VAL A 262 12.45 -18.54 2.27
N GLY A 263 12.88 -19.58 2.98
CA GLY A 263 12.02 -20.68 3.44
C GLY A 263 12.75 -21.63 4.39
N ASP A 264 12.02 -22.38 5.19
CA ASP A 264 12.52 -23.45 6.10
C ASP A 264 12.41 -24.80 5.37
N PHE A 265 13.29 -25.00 4.38
CA PHE A 265 13.14 -26.10 3.45
C PHE A 265 13.47 -27.47 4.05
N ASP A 266 14.24 -27.52 5.14
CA ASP A 266 14.65 -28.77 5.78
C ASP A 266 14.01 -29.01 7.16
N GLY A 267 13.16 -28.09 7.62
CA GLY A 267 12.38 -28.23 8.84
C GLY A 267 13.20 -28.05 10.11
N ASP A 268 14.35 -27.40 10.04
CA ASP A 268 15.19 -27.13 11.21
C ASP A 268 14.80 -25.86 11.97
N LEU A 269 13.79 -25.13 11.46
CA LEU A 269 13.24 -23.88 11.98
C LEU A 269 14.14 -22.66 11.79
N ASP A 270 15.08 -22.75 10.85
CA ASP A 270 15.89 -21.62 10.40
C ASP A 270 15.48 -21.24 8.96
N LEU A 271 15.53 -19.95 8.62
CA LEU A 271 15.26 -19.52 7.24
C LEU A 271 16.51 -19.69 6.37
N ASP A 272 16.34 -20.43 5.28
CA ASP A 272 17.32 -20.60 4.22
C ASP A 272 17.05 -19.66 3.05
N ILE A 273 18.06 -19.45 2.21
CA ILE A 273 17.99 -18.49 1.10
C ILE A 273 18.12 -19.20 -0.22
N TYR A 274 17.16 -19.03 -1.12
CA TYR A 274 17.27 -19.46 -2.51
C TYR A 274 17.42 -18.25 -3.43
N VAL A 275 18.46 -18.27 -4.27
CA VAL A 275 18.75 -17.21 -5.23
C VAL A 275 19.02 -17.81 -6.61
N THR A 276 18.43 -17.22 -7.66
CA THR A 276 18.60 -17.68 -9.05
C THR A 276 19.50 -16.75 -9.85
N ASP A 277 20.07 -17.31 -10.93
CA ASP A 277 20.93 -16.66 -11.93
C ASP A 277 20.34 -16.93 -13.35
N LYS A 278 20.94 -16.32 -14.37
CA LYS A 278 20.77 -16.53 -15.82
C LYS A 278 20.99 -17.96 -16.29
N ILE A 279 21.81 -18.75 -15.58
CA ILE A 279 22.18 -20.14 -15.96
C ILE A 279 22.44 -21.07 -14.76
N ASN A 280 22.17 -20.62 -13.54
CA ASN A 280 22.42 -21.37 -12.31
C ASN A 280 21.45 -20.94 -11.19
N SER A 281 21.51 -21.60 -10.04
CA SER A 281 20.92 -21.13 -8.78
C SER A 281 21.74 -21.61 -7.59
N ASN A 282 21.51 -21.00 -6.44
CA ASN A 282 22.13 -21.35 -5.17
C ASN A 282 21.05 -21.50 -4.10
N LEU A 283 21.15 -22.56 -3.29
CA LEU A 283 20.38 -22.76 -2.07
C LEU A 283 21.35 -22.68 -0.91
N LEU A 284 21.28 -21.60 -0.15
CA LEU A 284 22.14 -21.33 0.98
C LEU A 284 21.45 -21.81 2.25
N GLN A 285 21.91 -22.95 2.76
CA GLN A 285 21.44 -23.55 3.99
C GLN A 285 22.12 -22.90 5.21
N LEU A 286 21.34 -22.38 6.16
CA LEU A 286 21.85 -21.85 7.41
C LEU A 286 22.36 -23.00 8.29
N ASN A 287 23.57 -22.86 8.79
CA ASN A 287 24.16 -23.82 9.71
C ASN A 287 24.05 -23.28 11.14
N SER A 288 23.93 -24.18 12.12
CA SER A 288 23.94 -23.88 13.57
C SER A 288 25.07 -22.99 14.12
N ASN A 289 26.13 -22.72 13.34
CA ASN A 289 27.21 -21.80 13.71
C ASN A 289 27.01 -20.37 13.16
N GLY A 290 25.88 -20.06 12.53
CA GLY A 290 25.57 -18.77 11.91
C GLY A 290 26.24 -18.52 10.57
N THR A 291 26.67 -19.57 9.87
CA THR A 291 27.22 -19.50 8.49
C THR A 291 26.33 -20.26 7.53
N PHE A 292 26.47 -20.03 6.22
CA PHE A 292 25.65 -20.66 5.18
C PHE A 292 26.46 -21.62 4.30
N SER A 293 25.83 -22.73 3.90
CA SER A 293 26.37 -23.74 3.00
C SER A 293 25.58 -23.76 1.70
N GLU A 294 26.25 -23.71 0.54
CA GLU A 294 25.58 -23.90 -0.75
C GLU A 294 25.27 -25.39 -0.99
N VAL A 295 24.00 -25.72 -1.20
CA VAL A 295 23.51 -27.10 -1.30
C VAL A 295 22.57 -27.36 -2.50
N ALA A 296 22.38 -26.42 -3.43
CA ALA A 296 21.38 -26.55 -4.52
C ALA A 296 21.56 -27.85 -5.32
N ALA A 297 22.78 -28.12 -5.78
CA ALA A 297 23.09 -29.33 -6.56
C ALA A 297 22.96 -30.62 -5.74
N GLN A 298 23.19 -30.56 -4.43
CA GLN A 298 22.97 -31.70 -3.54
C GLN A 298 21.49 -31.99 -3.38
N LYS A 299 20.65 -30.95 -3.27
CA LYS A 299 19.21 -31.08 -3.08
C LYS A 299 18.43 -31.24 -4.39
N GLY A 300 19.05 -31.02 -5.56
CA GLY A 300 18.43 -31.18 -6.87
C GLY A 300 17.62 -29.96 -7.35
N VAL A 301 17.88 -28.79 -6.76
CA VAL A 301 17.22 -27.52 -7.11
C VAL A 301 18.14 -26.59 -7.91
N ASP A 302 19.20 -27.15 -8.49
CA ASP A 302 20.14 -26.44 -9.34
C ASP A 302 19.55 -26.16 -10.72
N PHE A 303 19.27 -24.89 -10.97
CA PHE A 303 18.54 -24.42 -12.13
C PHE A 303 19.49 -24.13 -13.29
N TYR A 304 19.61 -25.05 -14.26
CA TYR A 304 20.56 -24.89 -15.39
C TYR A 304 19.93 -24.56 -16.75
N ASN A 305 18.60 -24.39 -16.82
CA ASN A 305 17.85 -24.45 -18.07
C ASN A 305 17.16 -23.14 -18.49
N GLY A 306 17.76 -21.98 -18.18
CA GLY A 306 17.25 -20.68 -18.63
C GLY A 306 17.56 -19.58 -17.61
N PHE A 307 16.83 -18.47 -17.72
CA PHE A 307 16.90 -17.36 -16.77
C PHE A 307 15.83 -17.56 -15.69
N GLY A 308 16.22 -17.86 -14.45
CA GLY A 308 15.30 -18.01 -13.33
C GLY A 308 14.97 -16.65 -12.73
N TRP A 309 13.69 -16.27 -12.69
CA TRP A 309 13.21 -14.97 -12.21
C TRP A 309 12.41 -15.14 -10.93
N GLY A 310 11.07 -15.14 -11.00
CA GLY A 310 10.23 -15.34 -9.82
C GLY A 310 10.54 -16.66 -9.09
N THR A 311 10.62 -16.62 -7.77
CA THR A 311 10.92 -17.74 -6.87
C THR A 311 10.04 -17.65 -5.63
N ASN A 312 9.44 -18.76 -5.21
CA ASN A 312 8.66 -18.83 -3.97
C ASN A 312 8.79 -20.22 -3.32
N PHE A 313 8.98 -20.25 -2.01
CA PHE A 313 8.80 -21.45 -1.19
C PHE A 313 7.35 -21.55 -0.70
N PHE A 314 6.76 -22.73 -0.80
CA PHE A 314 5.45 -23.05 -0.23
C PHE A 314 5.20 -24.55 -0.26
N ASP A 315 4.32 -25.05 0.59
CA ASP A 315 3.91 -26.45 0.59
C ASP A 315 2.79 -26.67 -0.45
N ALA A 316 3.11 -27.31 -1.58
CA ALA A 316 2.20 -27.41 -2.73
C ALA A 316 1.25 -28.61 -2.64
N ASP A 317 1.66 -29.70 -1.99
CA ASP A 317 0.84 -30.89 -1.75
C ASP A 317 0.37 -31.09 -0.29
N PHE A 318 0.72 -30.14 0.58
CA PHE A 318 0.30 -30.07 1.97
C PHE A 318 0.78 -31.24 2.82
N ASP A 319 1.98 -31.73 2.55
CA ASP A 319 2.65 -32.77 3.33
C ASP A 319 3.50 -32.21 4.49
N GLY A 320 3.59 -30.88 4.57
CA GLY A 320 4.27 -30.11 5.60
C GLY A 320 5.70 -29.74 5.27
N ASP A 321 6.26 -30.20 4.16
CA ASP A 321 7.59 -29.79 3.68
C ASP A 321 7.45 -28.68 2.62
N GLU A 322 8.34 -27.69 2.64
CA GLU A 322 8.27 -26.60 1.64
C GLU A 322 8.79 -27.09 0.28
N ASP A 323 7.98 -26.87 -0.74
CA ASP A 323 8.31 -26.98 -2.16
C ASP A 323 8.81 -25.64 -2.70
N LEU A 324 9.39 -25.66 -3.90
CA LEU A 324 9.98 -24.47 -4.52
C LEU A 324 9.49 -24.29 -5.95
N TYR A 325 8.86 -23.16 -6.24
CA TYR A 325 8.48 -22.80 -7.61
C TYR A 325 9.38 -21.71 -8.19
N VAL A 326 9.93 -21.98 -9.37
CA VAL A 326 10.81 -21.07 -10.11
C VAL A 326 10.19 -20.78 -11.49
N SER A 327 9.80 -19.52 -11.71
CA SER A 327 9.42 -19.00 -13.02
C SER A 327 10.65 -18.70 -13.85
N SER A 328 10.61 -18.99 -15.14
CA SER A 328 11.76 -18.73 -16.00
C SER A 328 11.43 -18.28 -17.42
N THR A 329 12.45 -17.67 -18.03
CA THR A 329 12.39 -17.16 -19.39
C THR A 329 13.53 -17.66 -20.27
N TYR A 330 13.26 -17.77 -21.57
CA TYR A 330 14.22 -18.04 -22.66
C TYR A 330 14.86 -19.44 -22.67
N ILE A 331 14.56 -20.20 -23.74
CA ILE A 331 14.98 -21.59 -23.93
C ILE A 331 16.08 -21.68 -25.02
N PRO A 332 17.21 -22.38 -24.80
CA PRO A 332 18.03 -22.88 -25.91
C PRO A 332 17.19 -23.74 -26.87
N ILE A 333 17.45 -23.66 -28.18
CA ILE A 333 16.68 -24.37 -29.21
C ILE A 333 16.64 -25.88 -28.91
N GLY A 334 15.46 -26.43 -28.55
CA GLY A 334 15.21 -27.88 -28.45
C GLY A 334 14.68 -28.42 -27.11
N LEU A 335 14.47 -27.59 -26.09
CA LEU A 335 13.80 -27.98 -24.84
C LEU A 335 12.36 -27.41 -24.80
N SER A 336 11.44 -28.11 -24.13
CA SER A 336 10.04 -27.67 -23.93
C SER A 336 9.80 -27.41 -22.45
N GLU A 337 9.30 -26.21 -22.12
CA GLU A 337 8.79 -25.75 -20.81
C GLU A 337 9.86 -25.52 -19.70
N PRO A 338 10.22 -24.25 -19.38
CA PRO A 338 11.38 -23.97 -18.52
C PRO A 338 11.06 -23.57 -17.06
N SER A 339 9.82 -23.22 -16.68
CA SER A 339 9.46 -23.01 -15.25
C SER A 339 9.30 -24.35 -14.54
N ILE A 340 9.72 -24.43 -13.28
CA ILE A 340 9.83 -25.71 -12.56
C ILE A 340 9.23 -25.57 -11.16
N LEU A 341 8.37 -26.52 -10.80
CA LEU A 341 7.97 -26.77 -9.41
C LEU A 341 8.79 -27.96 -8.89
N TYR A 342 9.67 -27.67 -7.95
CA TYR A 342 10.49 -28.65 -7.25
C TYR A 342 9.73 -29.12 -6.01
N ILE A 343 9.51 -30.42 -5.88
CA ILE A 343 8.76 -31.05 -4.79
C ILE A 343 9.69 -31.72 -3.78
N ASN A 344 9.56 -31.34 -2.51
CA ASN A 344 10.32 -31.86 -1.39
C ASN A 344 9.52 -32.94 -0.66
N ASP A 345 9.92 -34.20 -0.77
CA ASP A 345 9.18 -35.33 -0.18
C ASP A 345 9.52 -35.62 1.29
N GLY A 346 9.98 -34.60 2.03
CA GLY A 346 10.47 -34.70 3.40
C GLY A 346 11.80 -35.45 3.57
N SER A 347 12.42 -35.91 2.47
CA SER A 347 13.80 -36.43 2.51
C SER A 347 14.87 -35.33 2.48
N GLY A 348 14.44 -34.07 2.31
CA GLY A 348 15.28 -32.92 2.07
C GLY A 348 15.93 -32.91 0.68
N ASN A 349 15.48 -33.75 -0.25
CA ASN A 349 15.85 -33.69 -1.67
C ASN A 349 14.60 -33.41 -2.48
N TYR A 350 14.80 -32.75 -3.62
CA TYR A 350 13.72 -32.36 -4.50
C TYR A 350 13.59 -33.28 -5.71
N SER A 351 12.34 -33.52 -6.09
CA SER A 351 11.94 -34.07 -7.38
C SER A 351 11.27 -32.96 -8.21
N ASN A 352 11.14 -33.12 -9.53
CA ASN A 352 10.63 -32.04 -10.37
C ASN A 352 9.28 -32.44 -10.97
N ILE A 353 8.28 -31.59 -10.81
CA ILE A 353 7.01 -31.66 -11.55
C ILE A 353 6.94 -30.49 -12.51
N GLN A 354 6.47 -30.77 -13.73
CA GLN A 354 6.25 -29.74 -14.73
C GLN A 354 4.81 -29.23 -14.64
N LEU A 355 4.66 -27.92 -14.43
CA LEU A 355 3.38 -27.24 -14.65
C LEU A 355 3.16 -27.11 -16.16
N LEU A 356 2.26 -27.93 -16.71
CA LEU A 356 2.03 -28.01 -18.15
C LEU A 356 1.52 -26.66 -18.70
N LYS A 357 2.20 -26.10 -19.72
CA LYS A 357 1.90 -24.85 -20.47
C LYS A 357 2.45 -23.53 -19.92
N ASP A 358 3.41 -23.56 -19.01
CA ASP A 358 4.17 -22.35 -18.71
C ASP A 358 5.21 -22.09 -19.81
N SER A 359 4.83 -21.27 -20.80
CA SER A 359 5.40 -21.21 -22.17
C SER A 359 6.83 -20.64 -22.32
N GLY A 360 7.53 -20.45 -21.20
CA GLY A 360 8.93 -20.04 -21.16
C GLY A 360 9.22 -18.56 -21.29
N TYR A 361 8.25 -17.75 -20.89
CA TYR A 361 8.35 -16.29 -20.78
C TYR A 361 7.84 -15.76 -19.43
N SER A 362 7.70 -16.61 -18.42
CA SER A 362 7.22 -16.27 -17.08
C SER A 362 8.33 -15.70 -16.21
N PHE A 363 8.03 -14.62 -15.49
CA PHE A 363 9.06 -13.89 -14.76
C PHE A 363 8.65 -13.43 -13.37
N VAL A 364 7.35 -13.34 -13.06
CA VAL A 364 6.85 -13.11 -11.69
C VAL A 364 5.91 -14.26 -11.34
N ASN A 365 6.00 -14.76 -10.11
CA ASN A 365 4.97 -15.61 -9.51
C ASN A 365 4.63 -15.11 -8.11
N VAL A 366 3.36 -15.23 -7.73
CA VAL A 366 2.84 -14.84 -6.41
C VAL A 366 1.93 -15.93 -5.86
N LEU A 367 1.87 -16.03 -4.54
CA LEU A 367 1.10 -17.02 -3.80
C LEU A 367 -0.11 -16.37 -3.11
N GLY A 368 -1.24 -17.08 -3.08
CA GLY A 368 -2.45 -16.67 -2.38
C GLY A 368 -3.51 -17.77 -2.37
N ASP A 369 -4.72 -17.48 -1.88
CA ASP A 369 -5.88 -18.39 -1.97
C ASP A 369 -7.08 -17.59 -2.49
N PHE A 370 -7.22 -17.53 -3.82
CA PHE A 370 -8.23 -16.66 -4.42
C PHE A 370 -9.65 -17.17 -4.21
N ASN A 371 -9.81 -18.44 -3.87
CA ASN A 371 -11.11 -19.09 -3.82
C ASN A 371 -11.48 -19.60 -2.41
N ASN A 372 -10.65 -19.30 -1.42
CA ASN A 372 -10.81 -19.65 -0.01
C ASN A 372 -11.06 -21.15 0.23
N ASP A 373 -10.51 -22.03 -0.61
CA ASP A 373 -10.58 -23.48 -0.42
C ASP A 373 -9.44 -24.03 0.46
N ARG A 374 -8.59 -23.13 0.98
CA ARG A 374 -7.44 -23.42 1.82
C ARG A 374 -6.42 -24.29 1.08
N LEU A 375 -6.25 -24.05 -0.21
CA LEU A 375 -5.13 -24.55 -1.02
C LEU A 375 -4.38 -23.35 -1.62
N THR A 376 -3.05 -23.42 -1.63
CA THR A 376 -2.21 -22.32 -2.10
C THR A 376 -2.24 -22.31 -3.62
N ASP A 377 -2.83 -21.26 -4.19
CA ASP A 377 -2.90 -20.97 -5.60
C ASP A 377 -1.72 -20.09 -6.05
N VAL A 378 -1.37 -20.13 -7.34
CA VAL A 378 -0.22 -19.40 -7.88
C VAL A 378 -0.61 -18.51 -9.06
N GLY A 379 -0.44 -17.20 -8.89
CA GLY A 379 -0.55 -16.22 -9.98
C GLY A 379 0.79 -16.07 -10.70
N VAL A 380 0.81 -16.06 -12.03
CA VAL A 380 2.05 -15.95 -12.83
C VAL A 380 1.90 -14.92 -13.93
N LEU A 381 2.83 -13.95 -13.97
CA LEU A 381 2.93 -12.98 -15.05
C LEU A 381 4.01 -13.39 -16.06
N SER A 382 3.67 -13.27 -17.34
CA SER A 382 4.54 -13.68 -18.45
C SER A 382 4.66 -12.58 -19.49
N SER A 383 5.79 -12.56 -20.19
CA SER A 383 6.09 -11.59 -21.26
C SER A 383 5.70 -12.12 -22.64
N ASN A 384 6.04 -11.38 -23.71
CA ASN A 384 5.82 -11.78 -25.10
C ASN A 384 4.34 -11.98 -25.50
N ASN A 385 3.44 -11.17 -24.92
CA ASN A 385 1.98 -11.25 -25.10
C ASN A 385 1.37 -12.61 -24.69
N ASP A 386 2.08 -13.36 -23.85
CA ASP A 386 1.52 -14.54 -23.23
C ASP A 386 0.57 -14.09 -22.10
N PRO A 387 -0.70 -14.54 -22.07
CA PRO A 387 -1.62 -14.20 -20.99
C PRO A 387 -1.06 -14.58 -19.62
N MET A 388 -1.44 -13.85 -18.57
CA MET A 388 -1.15 -14.29 -17.21
C MET A 388 -1.79 -15.65 -16.94
N LYS A 389 -1.22 -16.41 -16.00
CA LYS A 389 -1.76 -17.69 -15.55
C LYS A 389 -2.24 -17.54 -14.13
N MET A 390 -3.30 -18.27 -13.83
CA MET A 390 -3.82 -18.40 -12.49
C MET A 390 -3.94 -19.89 -12.18
N TRP A 391 -2.88 -20.46 -11.63
CA TRP A 391 -2.78 -21.87 -11.32
C TRP A 391 -3.58 -22.16 -10.05
N LYS A 392 -4.81 -22.66 -10.22
CA LYS A 392 -5.60 -23.18 -9.11
C LYS A 392 -5.02 -24.51 -8.65
N ASN A 393 -4.76 -24.65 -7.35
CA ASN A 393 -4.37 -25.91 -6.74
C ASN A 393 -5.62 -26.79 -6.56
N GLU A 394 -5.61 -27.97 -7.19
CA GLU A 394 -6.65 -28.99 -7.11
C GLU A 394 -6.11 -30.29 -6.49
N THR A 395 -4.98 -30.20 -5.77
CA THR A 395 -4.33 -31.37 -5.16
C THR A 395 -5.30 -32.08 -4.21
N PRO A 396 -5.53 -33.40 -4.36
CA PRO A 396 -6.37 -34.14 -3.43
C PRO A 396 -5.70 -34.32 -2.06
N VAL A 397 -6.00 -33.42 -1.12
CA VAL A 397 -5.41 -33.42 0.23
C VAL A 397 -6.41 -33.92 1.27
N ASN A 398 -5.97 -34.81 2.18
CA ASN A 398 -6.81 -35.37 3.25
C ASN A 398 -6.45 -34.86 4.66
N VAL A 399 -5.46 -33.99 4.80
CA VAL A 399 -5.11 -33.35 6.08
C VAL A 399 -5.97 -32.11 6.33
N GLY A 400 -6.16 -31.76 7.60
CA GLY A 400 -6.77 -30.48 7.97
C GLY A 400 -5.84 -29.31 7.70
N ARG A 401 -6.37 -28.11 7.47
CA ARG A 401 -5.58 -26.89 7.24
C ARG A 401 -6.18 -25.70 7.96
N ILE A 402 -5.37 -24.70 8.29
CA ILE A 402 -5.85 -23.39 8.70
C ILE A 402 -5.32 -22.32 7.76
N THR A 403 -6.09 -21.27 7.55
CA THR A 403 -5.60 -20.01 6.97
C THR A 403 -5.16 -19.13 8.13
N LEU A 404 -3.93 -18.63 8.11
CA LEU A 404 -3.39 -17.74 9.14
C LEU A 404 -3.24 -16.34 8.56
N LYS A 405 -3.79 -15.35 9.25
CA LYS A 405 -3.48 -13.93 9.08
C LYS A 405 -2.96 -13.37 10.41
N ILE A 406 -1.99 -12.47 10.35
CA ILE A 406 -1.43 -11.80 11.52
C ILE A 406 -1.60 -10.29 11.39
N GLU A 407 -1.75 -9.59 12.51
CA GLU A 407 -1.94 -8.15 12.56
C GLU A 407 -1.11 -7.53 13.69
N GLY A 408 -0.23 -6.60 13.32
CA GLY A 408 0.58 -5.84 14.25
C GLY A 408 -0.20 -4.75 14.99
N CYS A 409 0.38 -4.25 16.06
CA CYS A 409 -0.15 -3.13 16.81
C CYS A 409 0.92 -2.24 17.46
N SER A 410 1.83 -2.83 18.24
CA SER A 410 3.06 -2.14 18.67
C SER A 410 4.12 -2.26 17.57
N THR A 411 4.13 -3.38 16.85
CA THR A 411 4.67 -3.46 15.49
C THR A 411 3.70 -2.80 14.50
N HIS A 412 4.21 -2.32 13.36
CA HIS A 412 3.37 -1.84 12.27
C HIS A 412 2.32 -2.87 11.81
N LYS A 413 1.23 -2.40 11.21
CA LYS A 413 -0.01 -3.16 11.00
C LYS A 413 0.15 -4.43 10.16
N ASP A 414 0.90 -4.34 9.07
CA ASP A 414 1.20 -5.49 8.21
C ASP A 414 2.12 -6.54 8.84
N ALA A 415 2.81 -6.20 9.94
CA ALA A 415 3.70 -7.09 10.68
C ALA A 415 4.75 -7.84 9.83
N PHE A 416 5.27 -7.19 8.79
CA PHE A 416 6.32 -7.75 7.94
C PHE A 416 7.59 -8.03 8.76
N GLY A 417 8.21 -9.17 8.50
CA GLY A 417 9.32 -9.71 9.27
C GLY A 417 8.90 -10.59 10.44
N SER A 418 7.59 -10.77 10.70
CA SER A 418 7.12 -11.74 11.69
C SER A 418 7.44 -13.18 11.26
N GLN A 419 7.74 -14.00 12.25
CA GLN A 419 7.96 -15.44 12.10
C GLN A 419 6.91 -16.21 12.88
N VAL A 420 6.41 -17.31 12.31
CA VAL A 420 5.39 -18.15 12.94
C VAL A 420 5.85 -19.59 12.98
N ILE A 421 5.93 -20.15 14.18
CA ILE A 421 6.19 -21.57 14.39
C ILE A 421 4.86 -22.27 14.67
N ALA A 422 4.45 -23.16 13.77
CA ALA A 422 3.29 -24.02 13.95
C ALA A 422 3.75 -25.41 14.40
N TYR A 423 3.22 -25.90 15.52
CA TYR A 423 3.51 -27.22 16.09
C TYR A 423 2.24 -28.08 16.10
N ASP A 424 2.29 -29.23 15.43
CA ASP A 424 1.14 -30.14 15.30
C ASP A 424 1.10 -31.26 16.36
N GLY A 425 1.99 -31.18 17.37
CA GLY A 425 2.16 -32.23 18.38
C GLY A 425 3.25 -33.25 18.03
N THR A 426 3.79 -33.22 16.81
CA THR A 426 4.88 -34.10 16.38
C THR A 426 6.04 -33.34 15.74
N GLN A 427 5.74 -32.39 14.86
CA GLN A 427 6.70 -31.58 14.13
C GLN A 427 6.33 -30.10 14.21
N SER A 428 7.36 -29.26 14.07
CA SER A 428 7.22 -27.82 13.97
C SER A 428 7.58 -27.40 12.55
N ARG A 429 6.90 -26.37 12.03
CA ARG A 429 7.26 -25.69 10.77
C ARG A 429 7.30 -24.19 10.98
N LEU A 430 8.28 -23.55 10.36
CA LEU A 430 8.44 -22.11 10.35
C LEU A 430 7.77 -21.50 9.11
N TYR A 431 7.06 -20.40 9.31
CA TYR A 431 6.51 -19.56 8.26
C TYR A 431 6.99 -18.13 8.47
N SER A 432 7.40 -17.44 7.39
CA SER A 432 7.78 -16.02 7.46
C SER A 432 6.80 -15.13 6.69
N PHE A 433 6.58 -13.93 7.21
CA PHE A 433 5.73 -12.91 6.58
C PHE A 433 6.60 -11.83 5.95
N GLN A 434 6.64 -11.78 4.64
CA GLN A 434 7.51 -10.91 3.85
C GLN A 434 6.69 -9.76 3.23
N SER A 435 7.30 -8.59 3.08
CA SER A 435 6.66 -7.48 2.34
C SER A 435 6.63 -7.73 0.84
N CYS A 436 7.71 -8.35 0.35
CA CYS A 436 7.95 -8.71 -1.04
C CYS A 436 8.86 -9.94 -0.98
N GLU A 437 8.43 -11.02 -1.61
CA GLU A 437 9.15 -12.28 -1.74
C GLU A 437 8.91 -12.74 -3.17
N THR A 438 9.94 -13.15 -3.91
CA THR A 438 9.97 -13.27 -5.38
C THR A 438 10.38 -12.00 -6.12
N PHE A 439 10.72 -12.13 -7.41
CA PHE A 439 11.01 -11.01 -8.29
C PHE A 439 9.72 -10.24 -8.63
N LEU A 440 9.60 -8.98 -8.17
CA LEU A 440 8.49 -8.05 -8.44
C LEU A 440 7.10 -8.50 -7.97
N GLY A 441 7.05 -9.52 -7.13
CA GLY A 441 5.80 -10.10 -6.64
C GLY A 441 5.55 -9.80 -5.16
N GLN A 442 4.30 -9.56 -4.82
CA GLN A 442 3.83 -9.52 -3.43
C GLN A 442 2.81 -10.64 -3.24
N ASN A 443 3.09 -11.54 -2.30
CA ASN A 443 2.18 -12.61 -1.91
C ASN A 443 1.07 -12.09 -0.98
N SER A 444 0.06 -12.93 -0.75
CA SER A 444 -1.03 -12.70 0.21
C SER A 444 -0.52 -12.47 1.64
N ASP A 445 -1.28 -11.72 2.47
CA ASP A 445 -1.09 -11.69 3.94
C ASP A 445 -1.50 -12.99 4.61
N LYS A 446 -2.06 -13.94 3.86
CA LYS A 446 -2.52 -15.21 4.41
C LYS A 446 -1.48 -16.29 4.12
N LYS A 447 -1.21 -17.12 5.12
CA LYS A 447 -0.44 -18.37 4.97
C LYS A 447 -1.36 -19.55 5.27
N ILE A 448 -1.29 -20.61 4.48
CA ILE A 448 -2.03 -21.85 4.74
C ILE A 448 -1.12 -22.82 5.48
N ILE A 449 -1.57 -23.32 6.63
CA ILE A 449 -0.81 -24.21 7.50
C ILE A 449 -1.51 -25.57 7.56
N PRO A 450 -0.87 -26.66 7.10
CA PRO A 450 -1.39 -28.01 7.25
C PRO A 450 -1.27 -28.52 8.69
N ILE A 451 -2.24 -29.35 9.08
CA ILE A 451 -2.27 -30.07 10.35
C ILE A 451 -2.15 -31.55 10.00
N LEU A 452 -0.92 -32.05 9.99
CA LEU A 452 -0.63 -33.42 9.56
C LEU A 452 -1.12 -34.46 10.57
N ASN A 453 -1.11 -34.10 11.85
CA ASN A 453 -1.43 -35.01 12.94
C ASN A 453 -2.60 -34.51 13.79
N GLY A 454 -3.73 -35.22 13.72
CA GLY A 454 -4.89 -34.96 14.57
C GLY A 454 -5.90 -34.00 13.95
N ALA A 455 -6.77 -33.46 14.81
CA ALA A 455 -7.85 -32.55 14.40
C ALA A 455 -7.59 -31.09 14.80
N THR A 456 -6.50 -30.85 15.53
CA THR A 456 -6.13 -29.55 16.08
C THR A 456 -4.62 -29.36 15.98
N LEU A 457 -4.18 -28.16 15.58
CA LEU A 457 -2.80 -27.72 15.75
C LEU A 457 -2.54 -27.49 17.25
N ASP A 458 -1.49 -28.10 17.79
CA ASP A 458 -1.22 -28.08 19.23
C ASP A 458 -0.84 -26.68 19.71
N SER A 459 0.08 -26.01 18.98
CA SER A 459 0.38 -24.61 19.25
C SER A 459 0.85 -23.85 18.02
N LEU A 460 0.62 -22.54 18.02
CA LEU A 460 1.13 -21.59 17.05
C LEU A 460 1.78 -20.43 17.80
N THR A 461 3.06 -20.19 17.56
CA THR A 461 3.81 -19.10 18.19
C THR A 461 4.21 -18.07 17.13
N VAL A 462 3.68 -16.86 17.25
CA VAL A 462 4.10 -15.70 16.45
C VAL A 462 5.21 -14.98 17.21
N THR A 463 6.33 -14.75 16.55
CA THR A 463 7.39 -13.83 16.97
C THR A 463 7.26 -12.56 16.14
N TRP A 464 6.99 -11.44 16.81
CA TRP A 464 6.77 -10.14 16.18
C TRP A 464 8.12 -9.44 15.94
N PRO A 465 8.22 -8.53 14.94
CA PRO A 465 9.39 -7.70 14.66
C PRO A 465 10.01 -6.99 15.86
N ASN A 466 9.20 -6.67 16.87
CA ASN A 466 9.69 -6.05 18.09
C ASN A 466 10.33 -7.01 19.11
N GLY A 467 10.43 -8.30 18.76
CA GLY A 467 10.96 -9.38 19.59
C GLY A 467 9.97 -9.94 20.61
N SER A 468 8.75 -9.38 20.71
CA SER A 468 7.70 -9.99 21.53
C SER A 468 7.14 -11.24 20.86
N SER A 469 6.49 -12.11 21.63
CA SER A 469 5.87 -13.32 21.08
C SER A 469 4.49 -13.60 21.65
N THR A 470 3.67 -14.27 20.86
CA THR A 470 2.30 -14.66 21.20
C THR A 470 2.10 -16.12 20.82
N THR A 471 1.72 -16.95 21.79
CA THR A 471 1.41 -18.37 21.56
C THR A 471 -0.07 -18.65 21.77
N ILE A 472 -0.68 -19.33 20.80
CA ILE A 472 -2.04 -19.84 20.83
C ILE A 472 -1.98 -21.37 20.84
N TYR A 473 -2.87 -22.04 21.56
CA TYR A 473 -2.88 -23.49 21.72
C TYR A 473 -4.21 -24.10 21.28
N GLY A 474 -4.19 -25.35 20.83
CA GLY A 474 -5.38 -26.15 20.55
C GLY A 474 -6.26 -25.56 19.45
N ILE A 475 -5.66 -25.16 18.34
CA ILE A 475 -6.36 -24.50 17.22
C ILE A 475 -7.03 -25.57 16.37
N GLU A 476 -8.34 -25.51 16.18
CA GLU A 476 -9.07 -26.47 15.37
C GLU A 476 -8.75 -26.35 13.87
N GLN A 477 -8.84 -27.43 13.11
CA GLN A 477 -8.64 -27.40 11.66
C GLN A 477 -9.81 -26.73 10.91
N ASN A 478 -9.58 -26.38 9.64
CA ASN A 478 -10.55 -25.87 8.66
C ASN A 478 -11.17 -24.53 9.04
N GLN A 479 -10.31 -23.63 9.50
CA GLN A 479 -10.68 -22.27 9.86
C GLN A 479 -9.70 -21.25 9.33
N THR A 480 -10.11 -20.00 9.37
CA THR A 480 -9.17 -18.88 9.28
C THR A 480 -8.94 -18.32 10.69
N LEU A 481 -7.67 -18.17 11.04
CA LEU A 481 -7.18 -17.69 12.32
C LEU A 481 -6.56 -16.31 12.13
N ILE A 482 -7.07 -15.31 12.84
CA ILE A 482 -6.49 -13.96 12.88
C ILE A 482 -5.81 -13.76 14.23
N VAL A 483 -4.49 -13.54 14.19
CA VAL A 483 -3.69 -13.31 15.40
C VAL A 483 -3.29 -11.84 15.47
N SER A 484 -3.81 -11.12 16.46
CA SER A 484 -3.49 -9.70 16.68
C SER A 484 -2.62 -9.51 17.91
N GLU A 485 -1.50 -8.79 17.75
CA GLU A 485 -0.53 -8.48 18.80
C GLU A 485 -1.17 -7.84 20.05
N CYS A 486 -2.17 -6.96 19.87
CA CYS A 486 -2.76 -6.17 20.97
C CYS A 486 -3.96 -6.79 21.69
N SER A 487 -4.42 -7.97 21.27
CA SER A 487 -5.72 -8.51 21.71
C SER A 487 -5.73 -9.22 23.07
N LEU A 488 -4.62 -9.25 23.83
CA LEU A 488 -4.53 -10.06 25.06
C LEU A 488 -4.94 -9.38 26.38
N THR A 489 -5.41 -8.13 26.39
CA THR A 489 -6.19 -7.63 27.56
C THR A 489 -7.32 -6.67 27.20
N ARG A 490 -8.43 -7.16 26.62
CA ARG A 490 -9.78 -6.62 26.87
C ARG A 490 -10.87 -7.59 26.41
N PRO A 491 -12.12 -7.42 26.90
CA PRO A 491 -13.11 -8.49 27.03
C PRO A 491 -13.50 -9.06 25.68
N LEU A 492 -14.06 -10.27 25.73
CA LEU A 492 -14.72 -10.99 24.64
C LEU A 492 -15.14 -10.05 23.51
N PRO A 493 -14.66 -10.28 22.27
CA PRO A 493 -15.09 -9.49 21.14
C PRO A 493 -16.62 -9.44 21.11
N VAL A 494 -17.15 -8.23 20.96
CA VAL A 494 -18.54 -8.06 20.56
C VAL A 494 -18.63 -8.71 19.18
N ILE A 495 -19.28 -9.86 19.14
CA ILE A 495 -19.62 -10.53 17.89
C ILE A 495 -20.63 -9.62 17.21
N MET A 496 -20.19 -8.90 16.17
CA MET A 496 -21.14 -8.31 15.23
C MET A 496 -21.73 -9.45 14.40
N VAL A 497 -23.01 -9.69 14.62
CA VAL A 497 -23.83 -10.64 13.86
C VAL A 497 -23.78 -10.27 12.37
N PRO A 498 -23.72 -11.24 11.44
CA PRO A 498 -23.71 -10.97 10.01
C PRO A 498 -24.86 -10.04 9.59
N ASN A 499 -24.52 -9.02 8.80
CA ASN A 499 -25.47 -8.40 7.89
C ASN A 499 -25.72 -9.38 6.76
N TYR A 500 -26.96 -9.89 6.67
CA TYR A 500 -27.42 -10.60 5.49
C TYR A 500 -27.62 -9.57 4.37
N SER A 501 -27.16 -9.88 3.16
CA SER A 501 -27.77 -9.31 1.96
C SER A 501 -29.28 -9.54 2.07
N SER A 502 -30.07 -8.48 2.12
CA SER A 502 -31.54 -8.56 2.10
C SER A 502 -32.08 -8.86 0.70
N GLN A 503 -31.31 -9.59 -0.11
CA GLN A 503 -31.76 -10.20 -1.35
C GLN A 503 -31.43 -11.69 -1.24
N GLY A 504 -32.45 -12.51 -1.01
CA GLY A 504 -32.36 -13.95 -1.12
C GLY A 504 -33.03 -14.78 -0.02
N LEU A 505 -33.74 -14.23 0.97
CA LEU A 505 -34.38 -15.10 2.00
C LEU A 505 -35.70 -15.75 1.54
N VAL A 506 -36.09 -15.50 0.30
CA VAL A 506 -37.25 -16.14 -0.34
C VAL A 506 -36.81 -16.84 -1.61
N SER A 507 -37.15 -18.13 -1.69
CA SER A 507 -37.00 -18.91 -2.93
C SER A 507 -38.33 -18.85 -3.70
N CYS A 508 -38.29 -18.40 -4.95
CA CYS A 508 -39.40 -18.58 -5.87
C CYS A 508 -39.42 -20.05 -6.30
N SER A 509 -40.60 -20.66 -6.44
CA SER A 509 -40.74 -22.09 -6.78
C SER A 509 -39.76 -22.56 -7.88
N GLY A 510 -38.66 -23.22 -7.49
CA GLY A 510 -37.60 -23.69 -8.38
C GLY A 510 -36.17 -23.22 -8.06
N ASP A 511 -35.98 -22.24 -7.17
CA ASP A 511 -34.68 -21.60 -6.90
C ASP A 511 -33.99 -22.06 -5.59
N SER A 512 -32.68 -21.81 -5.46
CA SER A 512 -31.89 -22.08 -4.24
C SER A 512 -31.35 -20.78 -3.60
N VAL A 513 -31.30 -20.74 -2.27
CA VAL A 513 -30.78 -19.60 -1.49
C VAL A 513 -29.39 -19.92 -0.96
N LEU A 514 -28.42 -19.03 -1.13
CA LEU A 514 -27.10 -19.14 -0.49
C LEU A 514 -27.12 -18.40 0.86
N LEU A 515 -26.70 -19.09 1.93
CA LEU A 515 -26.47 -18.51 3.24
C LEU A 515 -24.96 -18.49 3.53
N CYS A 516 -24.41 -17.35 3.92
CA CYS A 516 -22.99 -17.18 4.23
C CYS A 516 -22.78 -16.61 5.64
N VAL A 517 -21.60 -16.88 6.21
CA VAL A 517 -21.09 -16.26 7.44
C VAL A 517 -20.15 -15.10 7.06
N ASN A 518 -20.32 -13.92 7.67
CA ASN A 518 -19.43 -12.78 7.43
C ASN A 518 -18.26 -12.79 8.41
N GLY A 519 -17.04 -12.82 7.88
CA GLY A 519 -15.82 -12.86 8.65
C GLY A 519 -15.35 -14.29 8.91
N ASP A 520 -14.09 -14.36 9.29
CA ASP A 520 -13.35 -15.60 9.45
C ASP A 520 -13.52 -16.18 10.85
N TYR A 521 -14.24 -17.30 10.94
CA TYR A 521 -14.51 -17.97 12.22
C TYR A 521 -13.88 -19.36 12.32
N PRO A 522 -13.28 -19.68 13.47
CA PRO A 522 -12.72 -20.99 13.84
C PRO A 522 -13.63 -22.19 13.68
N ASN A 523 -14.92 -21.98 13.87
CA ASN A 523 -15.90 -23.05 13.85
C ASN A 523 -17.22 -22.47 13.43
N VAL A 524 -17.83 -23.05 12.40
CA VAL A 524 -19.13 -22.68 11.89
C VAL A 524 -20.02 -23.91 11.89
N VAL A 525 -21.17 -23.85 12.55
CA VAL A 525 -22.16 -24.93 12.55
C VAL A 525 -23.54 -24.39 12.26
N TRP A 526 -24.09 -24.75 11.11
CA TRP A 526 -25.46 -24.46 10.72
C TRP A 526 -26.44 -25.41 11.41
N SER A 527 -27.70 -24.98 11.62
CA SER A 527 -28.74 -25.77 12.30
C SER A 527 -29.14 -27.06 11.57
N ASN A 528 -28.84 -27.15 10.27
CA ASN A 528 -29.00 -28.35 9.46
C ASN A 528 -27.81 -29.32 9.58
N GLY A 529 -26.81 -28.99 10.40
CA GLY A 529 -25.62 -29.80 10.65
C GLY A 529 -24.49 -29.60 9.65
N LEU A 530 -24.63 -28.68 8.69
CA LEU A 530 -23.54 -28.31 7.78
C LEU A 530 -22.54 -27.39 8.48
N THR A 531 -21.28 -27.43 8.06
CA THR A 531 -20.17 -26.76 8.76
C THR A 531 -19.32 -25.86 7.86
N SER A 532 -19.80 -25.54 6.68
CA SER A 532 -19.12 -24.66 5.72
C SER A 532 -19.45 -23.19 6.01
N ASP A 533 -18.53 -22.29 5.68
CA ASP A 533 -18.70 -20.83 5.80
C ASP A 533 -19.84 -20.31 4.90
N SER A 534 -20.28 -21.11 3.93
CA SER A 534 -21.51 -20.92 3.18
C SER A 534 -22.28 -22.23 2.87
N ILE A 535 -23.61 -22.15 2.75
CA ILE A 535 -24.51 -23.27 2.41
C ILE A 535 -25.60 -22.86 1.42
N TYR A 536 -25.89 -23.71 0.44
CA TYR A 536 -27.10 -23.58 -0.39
C TYR A 536 -28.28 -24.32 0.25
N VAL A 537 -29.43 -23.67 0.35
CA VAL A 537 -30.68 -24.23 0.89
C VAL A 537 -31.80 -24.12 -0.14
N ASN A 538 -32.50 -25.23 -0.36
CA ASN A 538 -33.47 -25.43 -1.43
C ASN A 538 -34.89 -25.72 -0.91
N SER A 539 -35.12 -25.53 0.39
CA SER A 539 -36.42 -25.74 1.02
C SER A 539 -36.66 -24.70 2.09
N ALA A 540 -37.94 -24.32 2.23
CA ALA A 540 -38.37 -23.45 3.31
C ALA A 540 -38.03 -24.08 4.68
N GLY A 541 -37.49 -23.30 5.59
CA GLY A 541 -36.93 -23.81 6.84
C GLY A 541 -36.32 -22.73 7.71
N ILE A 542 -35.93 -23.09 8.93
CA ILE A 542 -35.29 -22.17 9.88
C ILE A 542 -33.82 -22.56 10.05
N TYR A 543 -32.92 -21.63 9.72
CA TYR A 543 -31.49 -21.80 9.75
C TYR A 543 -30.86 -20.91 10.82
N THR A 544 -29.99 -21.45 11.66
CA THR A 544 -29.11 -20.66 12.54
C THR A 544 -27.69 -21.09 12.27
N VAL A 545 -26.73 -20.19 12.45
CA VAL A 545 -25.32 -20.55 12.46
C VAL A 545 -24.73 -20.27 13.83
N THR A 546 -24.01 -21.24 14.38
CA THR A 546 -23.22 -21.05 15.59
C THR A 546 -21.78 -20.89 15.17
N VAL A 547 -21.23 -19.73 15.45
CA VAL A 547 -19.81 -19.46 15.28
C VAL A 547 -19.12 -19.59 16.63
N THR A 548 -17.95 -20.22 16.67
CA THR A 548 -17.10 -20.24 17.86
C THR A 548 -15.77 -19.63 17.50
N ASN A 549 -15.30 -18.66 18.30
CA ASN A 549 -14.01 -18.04 18.09
C ASN A 549 -12.86 -18.90 18.66
N GLN A 550 -11.63 -18.42 18.47
CA GLN A 550 -10.40 -19.15 18.77
C GLN A 550 -10.16 -19.34 20.27
N PHE A 551 -10.99 -18.71 21.11
CA PHE A 551 -10.93 -18.76 22.56
C PHE A 551 -12.10 -19.58 23.17
N GLY A 552 -12.84 -20.32 22.33
CA GLY A 552 -13.96 -21.17 22.76
C GLY A 552 -15.23 -20.40 23.12
N ALA A 553 -15.31 -19.10 22.80
CA ALA A 553 -16.53 -18.34 22.96
C ALA A 553 -17.42 -18.51 21.73
N SER A 554 -18.59 -19.12 21.94
CA SER A 554 -19.58 -19.31 20.88
C SER A 554 -20.63 -18.20 20.90
N ALA A 555 -21.07 -17.78 19.72
CA ALA A 555 -22.35 -17.13 19.55
C ALA A 555 -23.15 -17.81 18.46
N THR A 556 -24.45 -17.91 18.70
CA THR A 556 -25.41 -18.34 17.69
C THR A 556 -26.05 -17.12 17.07
N SER A 557 -26.12 -17.10 15.74
CA SER A 557 -26.83 -16.08 14.98
C SER A 557 -28.30 -16.04 15.37
N ALA A 558 -28.97 -14.95 15.03
CA ALA A 558 -30.42 -14.98 14.94
C ALA A 558 -30.86 -16.06 13.94
N SER A 559 -32.07 -16.62 14.15
CA SER A 559 -32.65 -17.57 13.20
C SER A 559 -33.06 -16.88 11.91
N VAL A 560 -32.59 -17.41 10.80
CA VAL A 560 -32.98 -17.07 9.43
C VAL A 560 -34.13 -17.97 9.01
N VAL A 561 -35.22 -17.40 8.50
CA VAL A 561 -36.35 -18.17 7.99
C VAL A 561 -36.35 -18.09 6.46
N ILE A 562 -36.17 -19.23 5.80
CA ILE A 562 -36.37 -19.38 4.36
C ILE A 562 -37.83 -19.69 4.10
N ILE A 563 -38.43 -18.93 3.19
CA ILE A 563 -39.84 -19.07 2.79
C ILE A 563 -39.86 -19.36 1.28
N GLU A 564 -40.79 -20.19 0.82
CA GLU A 564 -41.01 -20.46 -0.62
C GLU A 564 -42.27 -19.72 -1.11
N ARG A 565 -42.24 -19.05 -2.28
CA ARG A 565 -43.36 -18.20 -2.80
C ARG A 565 -43.62 -18.29 -4.33
N GLU A 566 -44.80 -17.80 -4.74
CA GLU A 566 -45.28 -17.71 -6.14
C GLU A 566 -45.18 -16.28 -6.72
N TYR A 567 -45.13 -16.14 -8.06
CA TYR A 567 -44.99 -14.83 -8.75
C TYR A 567 -46.24 -13.92 -8.68
N PRO A 568 -46.09 -12.58 -8.71
CA PRO A 568 -47.19 -11.59 -8.60
C PRO A 568 -48.08 -11.42 -9.85
N ASP A 569 -49.36 -11.06 -9.65
CA ASP A 569 -50.42 -10.92 -10.68
C ASP A 569 -51.23 -9.60 -10.51
N TYR A 570 -51.33 -8.72 -11.54
CA TYR A 570 -51.92 -7.36 -11.45
C TYR A 570 -52.35 -6.72 -12.80
N THR A 571 -52.97 -5.52 -12.75
CA THR A 571 -53.42 -4.66 -13.88
C THR A 571 -53.03 -3.16 -13.71
N ILE A 572 -53.11 -2.30 -14.75
CA ILE A 572 -52.57 -0.90 -14.79
C ILE A 572 -53.57 0.16 -15.33
N GLU A 573 -53.64 1.36 -14.72
CA GLU A 573 -54.41 2.59 -15.07
C GLU A 573 -53.53 3.88 -15.09
N SER A 574 -53.85 4.98 -15.82
CA SER A 574 -53.07 6.26 -15.81
C SER A 574 -53.82 7.59 -16.15
N GLU A 575 -53.29 8.76 -15.70
CA GLU A 575 -53.78 10.17 -15.87
C GLU A 575 -52.66 11.18 -16.28
N ILE A 576 -53.03 12.37 -16.82
CA ILE A 576 -52.15 13.39 -17.49
C ILE A 576 -51.63 14.47 -16.52
N ALA A 577 -50.42 15.02 -16.72
CA ALA A 577 -49.80 16.11 -15.93
C ALA A 577 -50.20 17.55 -16.37
N SER A 578 -50.44 18.48 -15.44
CA SER A 578 -50.66 19.95 -15.57
C SER A 578 -49.42 20.84 -15.35
N CYS A 579 -48.38 20.42 -14.62
CA CYS A 579 -47.06 21.08 -14.44
C CYS A 579 -45.92 20.06 -14.71
N PHE A 580 -44.64 20.43 -14.51
CA PHE A 580 -43.65 19.37 -14.24
C PHE A 580 -44.05 18.72 -12.92
N ASN A 581 -44.25 17.40 -12.95
CA ASN A 581 -44.54 16.55 -11.80
C ASN A 581 -45.96 16.66 -11.21
N ASP A 582 -47.03 16.40 -11.97
CA ASP A 582 -48.40 16.17 -11.41
C ASP A 582 -49.23 15.10 -12.16
N GLY A 583 -48.69 14.38 -13.16
CA GLY A 583 -49.35 13.23 -13.78
C GLY A 583 -49.37 12.00 -12.86
N SER A 584 -50.22 11.00 -13.14
CA SER A 584 -50.33 9.81 -12.27
C SER A 584 -50.54 8.48 -12.98
N ILE A 585 -50.03 7.38 -12.39
CA ILE A 585 -50.25 5.98 -12.80
C ILE A 585 -50.80 5.24 -11.59
N ARG A 586 -51.65 4.22 -11.76
CA ARG A 586 -52.17 3.37 -10.67
C ARG A 586 -52.23 1.90 -11.08
N LEU A 587 -51.76 1.02 -10.21
CA LEU A 587 -51.75 -0.43 -10.36
C LEU A 587 -52.81 -1.07 -9.47
N ILE A 588 -53.46 -2.11 -9.97
CA ILE A 588 -54.51 -2.86 -9.27
C ILE A 588 -54.12 -4.35 -9.25
N PRO A 589 -53.69 -4.89 -8.10
CA PRO A 589 -53.43 -6.33 -7.92
C PRO A 589 -54.66 -7.20 -8.21
N SER A 590 -54.44 -8.39 -8.78
CA SER A 590 -55.50 -9.37 -9.09
C SER A 590 -56.14 -9.96 -7.83
N ASP A 591 -55.37 -10.09 -6.75
CA ASP A 591 -55.87 -10.30 -5.39
C ASP A 591 -55.82 -8.97 -4.63
N SER A 592 -56.99 -8.44 -4.24
CA SER A 592 -57.10 -7.19 -3.47
C SER A 592 -56.40 -7.22 -2.10
N SER A 593 -55.98 -8.39 -1.63
CA SER A 593 -55.23 -8.61 -0.40
C SER A 593 -53.73 -8.85 -0.63
N ALA A 594 -53.26 -8.94 -1.88
CA ALA A 594 -51.85 -9.08 -2.21
C ALA A 594 -51.09 -7.78 -1.92
N VAL A 595 -49.91 -7.93 -1.32
CA VAL A 595 -48.99 -6.83 -1.06
C VAL A 595 -47.79 -7.02 -1.97
N TYR A 596 -47.64 -6.13 -2.94
CA TYR A 596 -46.51 -6.10 -3.87
C TYR A 596 -45.67 -4.86 -3.63
N SER A 597 -44.38 -4.96 -3.90
CA SER A 597 -43.52 -3.83 -4.16
C SER A 597 -43.44 -3.59 -5.66
N TYR A 598 -43.18 -2.35 -5.99
CA TYR A 598 -43.10 -1.87 -7.36
C TYR A 598 -41.74 -1.20 -7.50
N GLN A 599 -41.19 -1.17 -8.69
CA GLN A 599 -40.00 -0.41 -9.00
C GLN A 599 -40.17 0.15 -10.40
N TRP A 600 -40.47 1.43 -10.46
CA TRP A 600 -40.65 2.13 -11.70
C TRP A 600 -39.31 2.64 -12.24
N SER A 601 -39.21 2.97 -13.52
CA SER A 601 -38.01 3.56 -14.13
C SER A 601 -37.67 4.95 -13.60
N ASN A 602 -38.64 5.63 -12.97
CA ASN A 602 -38.40 6.84 -12.18
C ASN A 602 -38.07 6.54 -10.72
N GLN A 603 -37.72 5.28 -10.43
CA GLN A 603 -37.33 4.74 -9.12
C GLN A 603 -38.43 4.76 -8.05
N SER A 604 -39.66 5.13 -8.42
CA SER A 604 -40.78 5.06 -7.47
C SER A 604 -41.15 3.61 -7.18
N THR A 605 -41.62 3.35 -5.96
CA THR A 605 -42.06 2.03 -5.51
C THR A 605 -43.54 1.95 -5.19
N SER A 606 -44.27 3.02 -5.50
CA SER A 606 -45.70 3.10 -5.23
C SER A 606 -46.49 2.30 -6.26
N ASN A 607 -47.55 1.65 -5.79
CA ASN A 607 -48.60 1.13 -6.68
C ASN A 607 -49.34 2.25 -7.40
N SER A 608 -49.16 3.49 -6.97
CA SER A 608 -49.68 4.67 -7.63
C SER A 608 -48.61 5.74 -7.73
N LEU A 609 -48.21 6.06 -8.95
CA LEU A 609 -47.38 7.21 -9.21
C LEU A 609 -48.26 8.43 -9.26
N SER A 610 -47.82 9.49 -8.62
CA SER A 610 -48.35 10.84 -8.82
C SER A 610 -47.15 11.73 -9.03
N ASN A 611 -47.38 12.98 -9.39
CA ASN A 611 -46.30 13.91 -9.62
C ASN A 611 -45.35 13.49 -10.75
N LEU A 612 -45.91 12.93 -11.82
CA LEU A 612 -45.16 12.47 -12.98
C LEU A 612 -45.00 13.52 -14.05
N ASN A 613 -43.80 13.52 -14.65
CA ASN A 613 -43.55 14.23 -15.89
C ASN A 613 -44.11 13.45 -17.08
N PRO A 614 -44.38 14.12 -18.21
CA PRO A 614 -44.68 13.42 -19.46
C PRO A 614 -43.51 12.51 -19.88
N GLY A 615 -43.79 11.24 -20.19
CA GLY A 615 -42.75 10.25 -20.49
C GLY A 615 -43.22 8.79 -20.45
N ILE A 616 -42.31 7.86 -20.74
CA ILE A 616 -42.51 6.40 -20.62
C ILE A 616 -41.90 5.93 -19.29
N TYR A 617 -42.64 5.10 -18.58
CA TYR A 617 -42.31 4.57 -17.26
C TYR A 617 -42.28 3.03 -17.31
N TYR A 618 -41.12 2.42 -17.11
CA TYR A 618 -40.99 0.97 -16.94
C TYR A 618 -41.31 0.58 -15.50
N LEU A 619 -41.73 -0.66 -15.25
CA LEU A 619 -42.15 -1.16 -13.95
C LEU A 619 -41.59 -2.57 -13.72
N THR A 620 -40.99 -2.83 -12.58
CA THR A 620 -40.81 -4.17 -12.01
C THR A 620 -41.78 -4.32 -10.84
N VAL A 621 -42.58 -5.37 -10.80
CA VAL A 621 -43.45 -5.71 -9.67
C VAL A 621 -42.90 -6.93 -9.00
N THR A 622 -42.67 -6.81 -7.70
CA THR A 622 -42.09 -7.85 -6.87
C THR A 622 -43.08 -8.18 -5.76
N ASP A 623 -43.33 -9.46 -5.50
CA ASP A 623 -44.21 -9.83 -4.41
C ASP A 623 -43.52 -9.67 -3.03
N GLN A 624 -44.26 -9.88 -1.95
CA GLN A 624 -43.71 -9.82 -0.59
C GLN A 624 -42.62 -10.89 -0.29
N GLY A 625 -42.24 -11.71 -1.26
CA GLY A 625 -41.09 -12.60 -1.15
C GLY A 625 -40.24 -12.65 -2.42
N GLU A 626 -39.88 -11.47 -2.91
CA GLU A 626 -38.76 -11.27 -3.85
C GLU A 626 -38.93 -11.87 -5.26
N CYS A 627 -40.09 -12.43 -5.61
CA CYS A 627 -40.38 -12.86 -6.97
C CYS A 627 -40.80 -11.68 -7.85
N ALA A 628 -40.03 -11.36 -8.90
CA ALA A 628 -40.18 -10.14 -9.69
C ALA A 628 -40.63 -10.37 -11.15
N VAL A 629 -41.46 -9.45 -11.68
CA VAL A 629 -41.97 -9.41 -13.07
C VAL A 629 -41.85 -7.99 -13.64
N THR A 630 -41.46 -7.80 -14.91
CA THR A 630 -41.23 -6.46 -15.53
C THR A 630 -42.25 -6.08 -16.63
N ASP A 631 -42.72 -4.82 -16.70
CA ASP A 631 -43.73 -4.21 -17.61
C ASP A 631 -43.48 -2.69 -17.90
N SER A 632 -44.35 -1.95 -18.63
CA SER A 632 -44.20 -0.49 -18.95
C SER A 632 -45.49 0.31 -19.27
N VAL A 633 -45.50 1.65 -19.05
CA VAL A 633 -46.67 2.59 -19.10
C VAL A 633 -46.28 4.01 -19.61
N ILE A 634 -47.20 4.81 -20.20
CA ILE A 634 -46.91 6.17 -20.77
C ILE A 634 -47.79 7.29 -20.14
N ILE A 635 -47.21 8.47 -19.83
CA ILE A 635 -47.88 9.71 -19.33
C ILE A 635 -47.71 10.91 -20.30
N ASN A 636 -48.76 11.71 -20.49
CA ASN A 636 -48.79 12.91 -21.37
C ASN A 636 -48.82 14.25 -20.55
N GLY A 637 -48.52 15.43 -21.14
CA GLY A 637 -48.62 16.77 -20.48
C GLY A 637 -48.83 17.99 -21.42
N PRO A 638 -48.82 19.26 -20.93
CA PRO A 638 -49.22 20.46 -21.67
C PRO A 638 -48.15 20.95 -22.67
N THR A 639 -48.56 21.65 -23.73
CA THR A 639 -47.66 22.08 -24.82
C THR A 639 -46.96 23.43 -24.52
N ASN A 640 -45.62 23.47 -24.59
CA ASN A 640 -44.71 24.64 -24.48
C ASN A 640 -44.37 25.18 -23.07
N PHE A 641 -43.88 24.36 -22.14
CA PHE A 641 -43.34 24.80 -20.84
C PHE A 641 -41.79 24.64 -20.76
N THR A 642 -41.08 25.58 -20.10
CA THR A 642 -39.61 25.55 -19.88
C THR A 642 -39.26 25.65 -18.39
N PRO A 643 -38.36 24.80 -17.83
CA PRO A 643 -37.95 24.83 -16.40
C PRO A 643 -37.35 26.18 -15.94
N ILE A 644 -37.38 26.44 -14.63
CA ILE A 644 -36.64 27.55 -14.00
C ILE A 644 -35.13 27.25 -14.08
N HIS A 645 -34.38 28.18 -14.66
CA HIS A 645 -32.93 28.27 -14.69
C HIS A 645 -32.48 29.52 -13.93
N PHE A 646 -31.21 29.62 -13.56
CA PHE A 646 -30.65 30.86 -13.02
C PHE A 646 -29.17 30.98 -13.40
N ASN A 647 -28.64 32.20 -13.34
CA ASN A 647 -27.23 32.51 -13.42
C ASN A 647 -26.79 33.13 -12.10
N GLY A 648 -25.88 32.48 -11.39
CA GLY A 648 -25.37 32.93 -10.08
C GLY A 648 -23.87 33.18 -10.11
N SER A 649 -23.39 34.05 -9.22
CA SER A 649 -21.97 34.35 -9.04
C SER A 649 -21.62 34.36 -7.55
N SER A 650 -20.43 33.86 -7.22
CA SER A 650 -19.81 33.97 -5.90
C SER A 650 -18.46 34.68 -6.00
N GLU A 651 -18.16 35.50 -4.99
CA GLU A 651 -16.86 36.13 -4.77
C GLU A 651 -16.35 35.69 -3.39
N ASP A 652 -15.10 35.24 -3.32
CA ASP A 652 -14.46 34.75 -2.10
C ASP A 652 -14.21 35.87 -1.07
N ALA A 653 -14.09 35.51 0.20
CA ALA A 653 -13.69 36.43 1.25
C ALA A 653 -12.25 36.92 1.05
N LEU A 654 -12.02 38.22 1.29
CA LEU A 654 -10.73 38.87 1.05
C LEU A 654 -9.65 38.45 2.05
N CYS A 655 -10.02 38.21 3.31
CA CYS A 655 -9.12 37.88 4.41
C CYS A 655 -9.65 36.69 5.21
N TYR A 656 -8.74 35.95 5.84
CA TYR A 656 -9.05 34.88 6.78
C TYR A 656 -10.01 35.38 7.88
N ASP A 657 -11.12 34.66 8.09
CA ASP A 657 -12.16 34.91 9.09
C ASP A 657 -12.91 36.26 8.92
N HIS A 658 -13.05 36.74 7.67
CA HIS A 658 -13.72 38.01 7.36
C HIS A 658 -14.97 37.84 6.48
N SER A 659 -16.06 38.58 6.77
CA SER A 659 -17.35 38.48 6.06
C SER A 659 -17.45 39.27 4.75
N SER A 660 -16.39 39.23 3.94
CA SER A 660 -16.29 40.01 2.69
C SER A 660 -16.69 39.27 1.42
N GLY A 661 -17.05 37.98 1.48
CA GLY A 661 -17.52 37.25 0.31
C GLY A 661 -18.90 37.73 -0.15
N VAL A 662 -19.19 37.62 -1.45
CA VAL A 662 -20.44 38.12 -2.07
C VAL A 662 -21.11 37.02 -2.88
N LEU A 663 -22.42 36.84 -2.72
CA LEU A 663 -23.23 35.90 -3.49
C LEU A 663 -24.34 36.64 -4.25
N SER A 664 -24.61 36.31 -5.51
CA SER A 664 -25.63 36.97 -6.34
C SER A 664 -26.31 36.03 -7.34
N VAL A 665 -27.60 36.22 -7.66
CA VAL A 665 -28.38 35.38 -8.61
C VAL A 665 -29.34 36.13 -9.54
N ILE A 666 -29.56 35.59 -10.74
CA ILE A 666 -30.51 36.07 -11.76
C ILE A 666 -31.29 34.88 -12.39
N PRO A 667 -32.58 34.67 -12.09
CA PRO A 667 -33.39 33.57 -12.65
C PRO A 667 -33.90 33.82 -14.09
N SER A 668 -34.28 32.74 -14.78
CA SER A 668 -34.93 32.69 -16.10
C SER A 668 -35.79 31.43 -16.26
N GLY A 669 -36.73 31.36 -17.21
CA GLY A 669 -37.65 30.22 -17.34
C GLY A 669 -38.75 30.18 -16.26
N GLY A 670 -39.59 29.14 -16.20
CA GLY A 670 -40.78 29.16 -15.33
C GLY A 670 -41.74 30.33 -15.65
N SER A 671 -42.52 30.78 -14.66
CA SER A 671 -43.48 31.89 -14.81
C SER A 671 -43.30 32.97 -13.73
N GLU A 672 -42.84 34.16 -14.11
CA GLU A 672 -42.66 35.33 -13.22
C GLU A 672 -43.94 35.73 -12.44
N PRO A 673 -43.83 36.35 -11.24
CA PRO A 673 -42.61 36.79 -10.52
C PRO A 673 -41.86 35.67 -9.77
N TYR A 674 -40.63 35.97 -9.30
CA TYR A 674 -39.79 35.06 -8.51
C TYR A 674 -39.58 35.49 -7.05
N ASP A 675 -39.50 34.52 -6.12
CA ASP A 675 -39.16 34.68 -4.70
C ASP A 675 -37.83 34.00 -4.33
N TYR A 676 -37.08 34.53 -3.35
CA TYR A 676 -35.74 34.05 -2.92
C TYR A 676 -35.68 33.76 -1.41
N LEU A 677 -35.01 32.67 -1.00
CA LEU A 677 -34.74 32.36 0.41
C LEU A 677 -33.35 31.72 0.59
N TRP A 678 -32.42 32.43 1.23
CA TRP A 678 -31.07 31.95 1.54
C TRP A 678 -31.01 31.18 2.87
N SER A 679 -30.00 30.34 3.05
CA SER A 679 -29.72 29.63 4.32
C SER A 679 -29.51 30.58 5.50
N THR A 680 -29.02 31.78 5.25
CA THR A 680 -28.88 32.88 6.22
C THR A 680 -30.21 33.55 6.58
N GLN A 681 -31.33 33.11 6.00
CA GLN A 681 -32.67 33.70 6.10
C GLN A 681 -32.84 35.04 5.36
N GLU A 682 -31.86 35.42 4.54
CA GLU A 682 -31.98 36.58 3.65
C GLU A 682 -32.89 36.27 2.46
N THR A 683 -33.53 37.31 1.90
CA THR A 683 -34.53 37.17 0.80
C THR A 683 -34.20 38.04 -0.42
N SER A 684 -33.03 38.69 -0.42
CA SER A 684 -32.55 39.48 -1.55
C SER A 684 -31.86 38.59 -2.59
N SER A 685 -31.77 39.02 -3.84
CA SER A 685 -31.01 38.29 -4.87
C SER A 685 -29.48 38.33 -4.68
N THR A 686 -28.97 39.13 -3.72
CA THR A 686 -27.54 39.32 -3.42
C THR A 686 -27.29 39.47 -1.91
N ILE A 687 -26.26 38.82 -1.36
CA ILE A 687 -25.88 38.85 0.08
C ILE A 687 -24.34 38.87 0.29
N ASN A 688 -23.88 39.35 1.45
CA ASN A 688 -22.47 39.29 1.89
C ASN A 688 -22.30 38.32 3.06
N VAL A 689 -21.22 37.53 3.03
CA VAL A 689 -21.05 36.39 3.94
C VAL A 689 -19.57 36.07 4.21
N PRO A 690 -19.23 35.43 5.35
CA PRO A 690 -17.91 34.82 5.55
C PRO A 690 -17.73 33.57 4.69
N ALA A 691 -16.51 33.02 4.67
CA ALA A 691 -16.25 31.75 4.01
C ALA A 691 -17.18 30.65 4.56
N GLY A 692 -17.69 29.81 3.66
CA GLY A 692 -18.69 28.80 3.98
C GLY A 692 -19.59 28.43 2.80
N ASN A 693 -20.53 27.53 3.08
CA ASN A 693 -21.50 27.02 2.11
C ASN A 693 -22.89 27.60 2.38
N TYR A 694 -23.51 28.15 1.34
CA TYR A 694 -24.81 28.83 1.43
C TYR A 694 -25.79 28.24 0.42
N SER A 695 -26.99 27.88 0.87
CA SER A 695 -28.07 27.42 -0.03
C SER A 695 -29.08 28.54 -0.31
N LEU A 696 -29.74 28.46 -1.45
CA LEU A 696 -30.79 29.37 -1.91
C LEU A 696 -31.93 28.59 -2.57
N THR A 697 -33.17 28.93 -2.24
CA THR A 697 -34.38 28.49 -2.96
C THR A 697 -34.98 29.65 -3.76
N ILE A 698 -35.28 29.42 -5.05
CA ILE A 698 -36.00 30.34 -5.95
C ILE A 698 -37.36 29.75 -6.30
N SER A 699 -38.47 30.50 -6.19
CA SER A 699 -39.83 30.02 -6.55
C SER A 699 -40.54 30.94 -7.55
N ASP A 700 -41.46 30.41 -8.39
CA ASP A 700 -42.22 31.15 -9.41
C ASP A 700 -43.74 31.30 -9.08
N SER A 701 -44.51 31.94 -9.97
CA SER A 701 -45.95 32.26 -9.77
C SER A 701 -46.92 31.06 -9.78
N TYR A 702 -46.50 29.90 -10.28
CA TYR A 702 -47.24 28.64 -10.16
C TYR A 702 -46.74 27.82 -8.96
N ASN A 703 -45.94 28.43 -8.08
CA ASN A 703 -45.25 27.82 -6.95
C ASN A 703 -44.27 26.71 -7.36
N CYS A 704 -43.73 26.74 -8.58
CA CYS A 704 -42.61 25.87 -8.95
C CYS A 704 -41.33 26.44 -8.34
N SER A 705 -40.50 25.61 -7.71
CA SER A 705 -39.26 26.07 -7.06
C SER A 705 -38.00 25.38 -7.59
N LYS A 706 -36.85 26.00 -7.37
CA LYS A 706 -35.52 25.53 -7.72
C LYS A 706 -34.50 25.91 -6.64
N ASP A 707 -33.79 24.91 -6.12
CA ASP A 707 -32.71 25.11 -5.15
C ASP A 707 -31.33 25.22 -5.83
N THR A 708 -30.42 25.91 -5.15
CA THR A 708 -29.00 26.03 -5.51
C THR A 708 -28.14 26.25 -4.27
N SER A 709 -26.82 26.12 -4.43
CA SER A 709 -25.83 26.36 -3.39
C SER A 709 -24.60 27.05 -3.94
N PHE A 710 -23.96 27.87 -3.10
CA PHE A 710 -22.72 28.57 -3.39
C PHE A 710 -21.70 28.27 -2.29
N ASN A 711 -20.43 28.23 -2.68
CA ASN A 711 -19.29 28.15 -1.77
C ASN A 711 -18.51 29.47 -1.85
N VAL A 712 -18.09 29.96 -0.70
CA VAL A 712 -17.23 31.14 -0.54
C VAL A 712 -15.97 30.66 0.18
N ASN A 713 -14.81 30.84 -0.43
CA ASN A 713 -13.51 30.49 0.16
C ASN A 713 -12.89 31.70 0.89
N GLU A 714 -11.82 31.46 1.64
CA GLU A 714 -10.96 32.49 2.24
C GLU A 714 -9.48 32.11 2.06
N PRO A 715 -8.54 33.07 2.09
CA PRO A 715 -7.12 32.76 2.06
C PRO A 715 -6.63 32.18 3.40
N ASP A 716 -5.49 31.47 3.36
CA ASP A 716 -4.82 30.96 4.57
C ASP A 716 -4.45 32.08 5.54
N GLN A 717 -4.35 31.77 6.84
CA GLN A 717 -3.88 32.72 7.84
C GLN A 717 -2.40 33.09 7.61
N ILE A 718 -2.05 34.38 7.76
CA ILE A 718 -0.65 34.85 7.72
C ILE A 718 0.12 34.33 8.94
N LEU A 719 1.25 33.66 8.70
CA LEU A 719 2.17 33.05 9.68
C LEU A 719 3.64 33.45 9.36
N ALA A 720 4.56 33.25 10.29
CA ALA A 720 5.99 33.50 10.05
C ALA A 720 6.91 32.58 10.86
N PHE A 721 8.00 32.08 10.24
CA PHE A 721 9.14 31.53 10.96
C PHE A 721 10.04 32.66 11.46
N ILE A 722 10.60 32.48 12.65
CA ILE A 722 11.32 33.54 13.38
C ILE A 722 12.73 33.05 13.68
N ASP A 723 13.74 33.78 13.20
CA ASP A 723 15.14 33.63 13.63
C ASP A 723 15.58 34.87 14.42
N VAL A 724 16.19 34.65 15.58
CA VAL A 724 16.61 35.73 16.49
C VAL A 724 18.08 35.58 16.84
N VAL A 725 18.85 36.62 16.50
CA VAL A 725 20.22 36.79 16.97
C VAL A 725 20.19 37.63 18.25
N PRO A 726 20.68 37.10 19.38
CA PRO A 726 20.76 37.84 20.64
C PRO A 726 21.62 39.10 20.53
N ASP A 727 21.24 40.17 21.25
CA ASP A 727 22.14 41.30 21.45
C ASP A 727 23.28 40.87 22.37
N THR A 728 24.52 40.96 21.89
CA THR A 728 25.67 40.47 22.66
C THR A 728 26.26 41.59 23.51
N ASN A 729 26.35 41.37 24.83
CA ASN A 729 26.87 42.35 25.80
C ASN A 729 26.16 43.72 25.71
N SER A 730 24.86 43.75 25.39
CA SER A 730 24.08 44.99 25.23
C SER A 730 24.67 45.98 24.20
N ALA A 731 25.27 45.47 23.12
CA ALA A 731 25.96 46.27 22.13
C ALA A 731 25.02 46.90 21.07
N GLY A 732 23.71 46.61 21.13
CA GLY A 732 22.73 47.02 20.12
C GLY A 732 22.96 46.33 18.78
N LYS A 733 23.35 45.05 18.82
CA LYS A 733 23.67 44.24 17.62
C LYS A 733 22.78 43.02 17.45
N GLY A 734 21.67 42.95 18.18
CA GLY A 734 20.66 41.92 17.96
C GLY A 734 19.99 42.07 16.59
N MET A 735 19.37 40.99 16.14
CA MET A 735 18.66 40.93 14.87
C MET A 735 17.47 39.98 14.99
N ILE A 736 16.36 40.31 14.33
CA ILE A 736 15.27 39.39 14.06
C ILE A 736 15.12 39.27 12.54
N SER A 737 14.96 38.05 12.04
CA SER A 737 14.57 37.75 10.66
C SER A 737 13.29 36.94 10.65
N LEU A 738 12.38 37.27 9.72
CA LEU A 738 11.12 36.59 9.49
C LEU A 738 11.11 35.93 8.11
N ASP A 739 10.54 34.73 8.05
CA ASP A 739 10.12 34.10 6.79
C ASP A 739 8.60 33.94 6.82
N VAL A 740 7.88 34.79 6.07
CA VAL A 740 6.42 34.96 6.15
C VAL A 740 5.72 34.10 5.11
N PHE A 741 4.67 33.38 5.52
CA PHE A 741 3.85 32.51 4.67
C PHE A 741 2.36 32.60 5.04
N GLY A 742 1.48 32.05 4.20
CA GLY A 742 0.02 32.21 4.32
C GLY A 742 -0.46 33.62 3.94
N GLY A 743 -1.78 33.84 3.86
CA GLY A 743 -2.35 35.06 3.27
C GLY A 743 -2.08 35.20 1.77
N THR A 744 -2.17 36.42 1.23
CA THR A 744 -1.98 36.69 -0.21
C THR A 744 -0.72 37.52 -0.48
N PRO A 745 0.40 36.91 -0.89
CA PRO A 745 1.64 37.66 -1.19
C PRO A 745 1.45 38.66 -2.34
N PRO A 746 2.28 39.72 -2.43
CA PRO A 746 3.43 40.04 -1.58
C PRO A 746 3.07 40.60 -0.19
N TYR A 747 4.02 40.50 0.75
CA TYR A 747 3.88 41.03 2.12
C TYR A 747 4.64 42.34 2.31
N SER A 748 4.07 43.24 3.10
CA SER A 748 4.68 44.45 3.63
C SER A 748 4.82 44.30 5.15
N ILE A 749 6.06 44.35 5.64
CA ILE A 749 6.38 44.16 7.07
C ILE A 749 6.89 45.49 7.64
N VAL A 750 6.27 45.94 8.73
CA VAL A 750 6.68 47.13 9.48
C VAL A 750 6.98 46.72 10.93
N TRP A 751 8.14 47.12 11.42
CA TRP A 751 8.60 46.81 12.78
C TRP A 751 8.31 47.97 13.72
N ASN A 752 7.85 47.68 14.94
CA ASN A 752 7.62 48.69 15.98
C ASN A 752 8.90 49.09 16.74
N ASP A 753 10.06 49.04 16.10
CA ASP A 753 11.34 49.41 16.70
C ASP A 753 11.54 50.95 16.67
N LEU A 754 12.61 51.43 17.31
CA LEU A 754 12.89 52.88 17.36
C LEU A 754 13.13 53.52 16.00
N GLN A 755 13.50 52.72 14.99
CA GLN A 755 13.78 53.19 13.63
C GLN A 755 12.61 52.97 12.66
N ASN A 756 11.52 52.31 13.09
CA ASN A 756 10.42 51.85 12.24
C ASN A 756 10.92 51.14 10.97
N GLN A 757 11.78 50.15 11.16
CA GLN A 757 12.35 49.37 10.06
C GLN A 757 11.24 48.68 9.24
N THR A 758 11.53 48.40 7.98
CA THR A 758 10.63 47.69 7.06
C THR A 758 11.39 46.56 6.38
N GLY A 759 10.71 45.46 6.08
CA GLY A 759 11.31 44.29 5.43
C GLY A 759 11.32 43.05 6.32
N ASP A 760 11.81 41.94 5.78
CA ASP A 760 11.87 40.63 6.43
C ASP A 760 12.84 40.58 7.63
N SER A 761 13.77 41.53 7.75
CA SER A 761 14.71 41.61 8.86
C SER A 761 14.71 42.97 9.56
N ALA A 762 14.86 42.95 10.88
CA ALA A 762 15.16 44.13 11.69
C ALA A 762 16.51 43.94 12.41
N ILE A 763 17.42 44.90 12.21
CA ILE A 763 18.82 44.82 12.68
C ILE A 763 19.14 45.91 13.69
N ASN A 764 20.29 45.77 14.36
CA ASN A 764 20.78 46.70 15.39
C ASN A 764 19.82 46.87 16.56
N LEU A 765 19.13 45.78 16.90
CA LEU A 765 18.16 45.74 17.98
C LEU A 765 18.90 45.61 19.32
N ILE A 766 18.40 46.33 20.32
CA ILE A 766 18.76 46.08 21.73
C ILE A 766 17.89 44.95 22.26
N ALA A 767 18.33 44.29 23.33
CA ALA A 767 17.49 43.29 24.00
C ALA A 767 16.14 43.90 24.47
N GLY A 768 15.02 43.26 24.12
CA GLY A 768 13.67 43.77 24.36
C GLY A 768 12.57 43.10 23.53
N GLU A 769 11.33 43.57 23.68
CA GLU A 769 10.14 43.11 22.96
C GLU A 769 9.85 43.97 21.72
N TYR A 770 9.42 43.32 20.63
CA TYR A 770 9.11 43.91 19.33
C TYR A 770 7.83 43.30 18.76
N ILE A 771 7.19 44.01 17.83
CA ILE A 771 6.00 43.63 17.08
C ILE A 771 6.31 43.82 15.59
N ALA A 772 6.10 42.78 14.81
CA ALA A 772 6.06 42.86 13.36
C ALA A 772 4.60 42.98 12.90
N GLN A 773 4.27 44.07 12.20
CA GLN A 773 3.00 44.26 11.50
C GLN A 773 3.16 43.79 10.06
N ILE A 774 2.55 42.66 9.73
CA ILE A 774 2.59 42.03 8.41
C ILE A 774 1.27 42.33 7.71
N THR A 775 1.34 43.00 6.55
CA THR A 775 0.18 43.26 5.69
C THR A 775 0.38 42.57 4.35
N ASP A 776 -0.59 41.80 3.91
CA ASP A 776 -0.55 41.15 2.60
C ASP A 776 -1.04 42.06 1.46
N SER A 777 -1.05 41.55 0.23
CA SER A 777 -1.47 42.32 -0.96
C SER A 777 -2.98 42.60 -1.03
N ARG A 778 -3.78 41.91 -0.22
CA ARG A 778 -5.22 42.14 -0.06
C ARG A 778 -5.55 43.03 1.15
N LEU A 779 -4.52 43.63 1.75
CA LEU A 779 -4.61 44.53 2.92
C LEU A 779 -5.05 43.80 4.20
N CYS A 780 -4.85 42.49 4.27
CA CYS A 780 -5.08 41.71 5.48
C CYS A 780 -3.89 41.90 6.44
N LEU A 781 -4.18 42.30 7.69
CA LEU A 781 -3.17 42.65 8.70
C LEU A 781 -3.03 41.55 9.75
N ARG A 782 -1.78 41.17 10.06
CA ARG A 782 -1.41 40.31 11.19
C ARG A 782 -0.27 40.93 12.00
N GLU A 783 -0.38 40.89 13.33
CA GLU A 783 0.67 41.32 14.25
C GLU A 783 1.33 40.10 14.93
N ILE A 784 2.65 40.08 15.03
CA ILE A 784 3.44 39.05 15.70
C ILE A 784 4.35 39.68 16.76
N GLU A 785 4.25 39.23 18.01
CA GLU A 785 5.08 39.67 19.14
C GLU A 785 6.35 38.82 19.28
N LEU A 786 7.51 39.44 19.52
CA LEU A 786 8.85 38.87 19.36
C LEU A 786 9.84 39.42 20.41
N THR A 787 10.80 38.60 20.88
CA THR A 787 11.77 39.02 21.91
C THR A 787 13.23 38.84 21.46
N VAL A 788 14.07 39.88 21.61
CA VAL A 788 15.53 39.79 21.45
C VAL A 788 16.20 39.58 22.82
N PRO A 789 16.88 38.44 23.06
CA PRO A 789 17.59 38.19 24.32
C PRO A 789 18.97 38.86 24.37
N ASN A 790 19.55 39.02 25.57
CA ASN A 790 20.93 39.50 25.76
C ASN A 790 21.89 38.32 26.04
N SER A 791 22.93 38.17 25.22
CA SER A 791 23.95 37.11 25.37
C SER A 791 25.29 37.70 25.85
N ASN A 792 25.79 37.26 27.01
CA ASN A 792 27.07 37.72 27.54
C ASN A 792 28.18 36.70 27.26
N ILE A 793 29.12 37.02 26.37
CA ILE A 793 30.22 36.10 25.98
C ILE A 793 31.55 36.55 26.59
N ASN A 794 32.17 35.68 27.39
CA ASN A 794 33.52 35.82 27.95
C ASN A 794 34.40 34.62 27.54
N GLY A 795 35.42 34.82 26.70
CA GLY A 795 36.56 33.91 26.50
C GLY A 795 36.45 32.84 25.39
N ASP A 796 37.57 32.62 24.68
CA ASP A 796 37.75 31.80 23.48
C ASP A 796 37.33 30.32 23.61
N GLN A 797 36.48 29.82 22.70
CA GLN A 797 36.32 28.39 22.39
C GLN A 797 36.31 28.16 20.87
N ILE A 798 37.13 27.22 20.39
CA ILE A 798 37.28 26.82 18.97
C ILE A 798 36.93 25.32 18.85
N ILE A 799 36.07 24.96 17.89
CA ILE A 799 35.70 23.59 17.48
C ILE A 799 36.41 23.29 16.13
N ARG A 800 37.00 22.10 15.90
CA ARG A 800 37.74 21.74 14.64
C ARG A 800 37.10 20.57 13.85
N SER A 801 37.16 20.62 12.51
CA SER A 801 36.82 19.54 11.52
C SER A 801 38.06 19.00 10.74
N LYS A 802 37.87 18.02 9.83
CA LYS A 802 38.83 17.08 9.16
C LYS A 802 40.14 17.69 8.59
N GLU A 803 41.21 16.86 8.52
CA GLU A 803 42.62 17.23 8.25
C GLU A 803 42.95 17.91 6.89
N CYS A 804 42.05 17.89 5.89
CA CYS A 804 42.23 18.58 4.59
C CYS A 804 40.99 19.38 4.14
N ASP A 805 40.13 19.77 5.09
CA ASP A 805 39.05 20.72 4.80
C ASP A 805 39.62 22.07 4.35
N LEU A 806 38.82 22.78 3.55
CA LEU A 806 39.19 24.11 3.11
C LEU A 806 39.28 25.05 4.32
N ILE A 807 40.14 26.05 4.24
CA ILE A 807 40.21 27.13 5.21
C ILE A 807 39.69 28.39 4.54
N CYS A 808 38.49 28.80 4.92
CA CYS A 808 37.90 30.06 4.49
C CYS A 808 38.23 31.16 5.50
N THR A 809 38.80 32.26 5.03
CA THR A 809 39.06 33.46 5.84
C THR A 809 38.35 34.65 5.21
N ASN A 810 37.46 35.28 5.97
CA ASN A 810 36.83 36.52 5.53
C ASN A 810 37.86 37.66 5.55
N LEU A 811 38.10 38.29 4.40
CA LEU A 811 38.88 39.51 4.24
C LEU A 811 37.94 40.71 4.05
N ALA A 812 38.49 41.92 4.08
CA ALA A 812 37.69 43.15 4.01
C ALA A 812 36.76 43.20 2.78
N ASN A 813 37.21 42.70 1.63
CA ASN A 813 36.48 42.77 0.35
C ASN A 813 36.36 41.42 -0.37
N SER A 814 36.79 40.33 0.26
CA SER A 814 36.91 39.02 -0.38
C SER A 814 36.92 37.90 0.66
N ILE A 815 36.74 36.67 0.21
CA ILE A 815 36.96 35.47 1.01
C ILE A 815 38.21 34.80 0.46
N LEU A 816 39.19 34.59 1.33
CA LEU A 816 40.37 33.81 0.99
C LEU A 816 40.14 32.35 1.34
N VAL A 817 40.16 31.50 0.32
CA VAL A 817 40.03 30.04 0.47
C VAL A 817 41.41 29.42 0.29
N GLN A 818 41.84 28.64 1.27
CA GLN A 818 43.17 28.02 1.31
C GLN A 818 43.06 26.53 1.59
N LEU A 819 43.94 25.75 0.97
CA LEU A 819 44.20 24.38 1.43
C LEU A 819 45.24 24.41 2.55
N PRO A 820 45.13 23.53 3.56
CA PRO A 820 46.20 23.30 4.52
C PRO A 820 47.51 22.92 3.81
N ASP A 821 48.66 23.37 4.33
CA ASP A 821 49.99 23.22 3.71
C ASP A 821 50.43 21.75 3.42
N ARG A 822 49.69 20.76 3.95
CA ARG A 822 49.95 19.33 3.79
C ARG A 822 49.08 18.65 2.73
N CYS A 823 48.15 19.36 2.08
CA CYS A 823 47.25 18.75 1.10
C CYS A 823 47.91 18.73 -0.31
N PRO A 824 47.97 17.57 -0.98
CA PRO A 824 48.82 17.36 -2.17
C PRO A 824 48.24 17.88 -3.50
N GLN A 825 46.95 18.26 -3.57
CA GLN A 825 46.26 18.60 -4.81
C GLN A 825 45.93 20.10 -4.88
N PRO A 826 46.35 20.83 -5.95
CA PRO A 826 46.04 22.24 -6.13
C PRO A 826 44.58 22.49 -6.54
N PHE A 827 44.11 23.72 -6.42
CA PHE A 827 42.81 24.15 -6.97
C PHE A 827 42.85 24.20 -8.51
N SER A 828 41.81 23.70 -9.17
CA SER A 828 41.57 23.89 -10.61
C SER A 828 40.92 25.26 -10.92
N PRO A 829 41.03 25.78 -12.16
CA PRO A 829 40.48 27.09 -12.53
C PRO A 829 38.96 27.23 -12.34
N GLU A 830 38.17 26.15 -12.51
CA GLU A 830 36.69 26.19 -12.58
C GLU A 830 35.95 25.47 -11.43
N GLU A 831 36.62 25.07 -10.34
CA GLU A 831 36.05 24.08 -9.38
C GLU A 831 35.51 24.62 -8.05
N MET A 832 34.98 25.85 -7.96
CA MET A 832 34.38 26.32 -6.70
C MET A 832 32.88 26.51 -6.86
N ASN A 833 32.11 25.96 -5.93
CA ASN A 833 30.71 26.28 -5.75
C ASN A 833 30.54 26.99 -4.42
N VAL A 834 29.80 28.09 -4.43
CA VAL A 834 29.51 28.86 -3.23
C VAL A 834 28.00 28.81 -3.04
N PHE A 835 27.58 28.36 -1.86
CA PHE A 835 26.19 28.25 -1.49
C PHE A 835 25.89 29.20 -0.33
N ASN A 836 24.71 29.79 -0.32
CA ASN A 836 24.20 30.49 0.86
C ASN A 836 23.67 29.51 1.92
N ILE A 837 23.13 30.02 3.03
CA ILE A 837 22.64 29.18 4.14
C ILE A 837 21.44 28.32 3.78
N GLN A 838 20.68 28.71 2.75
CA GLN A 838 19.55 27.97 2.20
C GLN A 838 19.98 26.89 1.18
N GLY A 839 21.29 26.71 0.96
CA GLY A 839 21.83 25.70 0.03
C GLY A 839 21.75 26.10 -1.44
N LEU A 840 21.39 27.34 -1.76
CA LEU A 840 21.30 27.83 -3.14
C LEU A 840 22.67 28.32 -3.63
N PRO A 841 23.06 28.03 -4.89
CA PRO A 841 24.31 28.50 -5.47
C PRO A 841 24.26 30.03 -5.71
N ILE A 842 25.33 30.74 -5.33
CA ILE A 842 25.44 32.19 -5.48
C ILE A 842 26.40 32.58 -6.59
N ASN A 843 26.17 33.76 -7.17
CA ASN A 843 27.09 34.33 -8.15
C ASN A 843 28.32 34.92 -7.44
N PHE A 844 29.51 34.55 -7.91
CA PHE A 844 30.77 35.09 -7.38
C PHE A 844 31.79 35.28 -8.50
N LYS A 845 32.72 36.20 -8.29
CA LYS A 845 33.96 36.29 -9.07
C LYS A 845 35.05 35.60 -8.27
N SER A 846 35.92 34.85 -8.93
CA SER A 846 37.10 34.31 -8.27
C SER A 846 38.39 34.68 -8.97
N ARG A 847 39.46 34.74 -8.19
CA ARG A 847 40.82 35.00 -8.64
C ARG A 847 41.75 33.96 -8.02
N GLN A 848 42.47 33.23 -8.86
CA GLN A 848 43.52 32.33 -8.38
C GLN A 848 44.70 33.16 -7.86
N ILE A 849 45.13 32.91 -6.61
CA ILE A 849 46.30 33.57 -6.00
C ILE A 849 47.54 32.67 -6.13
N SER A 850 47.39 31.38 -5.85
CA SER A 850 48.44 30.36 -6.01
C SER A 850 47.79 29.01 -6.27
N ALA A 851 48.59 27.95 -6.47
CA ALA A 851 48.07 26.60 -6.63
C ALA A 851 47.18 26.12 -5.45
N THR A 852 47.34 26.69 -4.25
CA THR A 852 46.62 26.28 -3.02
C THR A 852 45.80 27.41 -2.40
N LYS A 853 45.67 28.57 -3.07
CA LYS A 853 44.93 29.73 -2.58
C LYS A 853 44.08 30.36 -3.68
N LYS A 854 42.80 30.57 -3.39
CA LYS A 854 41.84 31.21 -4.28
C LYS A 854 41.09 32.30 -3.51
N GLU A 855 40.84 33.41 -4.17
CA GLU A 855 40.08 34.53 -3.62
C GLU A 855 38.72 34.58 -4.27
N ILE A 856 37.67 34.68 -3.46
CA ILE A 856 36.27 34.75 -3.88
C ILE A 856 35.72 36.12 -3.51
N VAL A 857 35.16 36.81 -4.49
CA VAL A 857 34.51 38.11 -4.35
C VAL A 857 33.04 37.92 -4.71
N THR A 858 32.19 38.11 -3.72
CA THR A 858 30.73 38.19 -3.89
C THR A 858 30.25 39.48 -3.23
N ASP A 859 29.21 40.07 -3.80
CA ASP A 859 28.54 41.26 -3.26
C ASP A 859 27.49 40.86 -2.20
N GLU A 860 27.20 39.56 -2.07
CA GLU A 860 26.28 39.00 -1.08
C GLU A 860 26.92 38.97 0.32
N GLN A 861 26.11 39.20 1.34
CA GLN A 861 26.46 39.11 2.75
C GLN A 861 25.76 37.90 3.38
N GLY A 862 26.39 37.25 4.35
CA GLY A 862 25.82 36.09 5.01
C GLY A 862 26.84 35.00 5.29
N VAL A 863 26.34 33.84 5.74
CA VAL A 863 27.16 32.64 5.91
C VAL A 863 27.17 31.88 4.57
N PHE A 864 28.37 31.63 4.08
CA PHE A 864 28.58 30.90 2.84
C PHE A 864 29.20 29.54 3.11
N LEU A 865 28.68 28.51 2.46
CA LEU A 865 29.34 27.22 2.33
C LEU A 865 30.08 27.22 1.00
N ILE A 866 31.41 27.19 1.05
CA ILE A 866 32.25 27.07 -0.13
C ILE A 866 32.69 25.62 -0.23
N ARG A 867 32.41 25.00 -1.37
CA ARG A 867 32.76 23.62 -1.67
C ARG A 867 33.53 23.58 -2.98
N ASP A 868 34.58 22.76 -3.03
CA ASP A 868 35.21 22.44 -4.30
C ASP A 868 34.62 21.20 -4.96
N ASN A 869 34.93 20.98 -6.24
CA ASN A 869 34.41 19.81 -6.98
C ASN A 869 34.95 18.45 -6.47
N THR A 870 35.87 18.46 -5.49
CA THR A 870 36.38 17.25 -4.82
C THR A 870 35.69 16.99 -3.48
N GLY A 871 34.70 17.82 -3.11
CA GLY A 871 33.90 17.67 -1.89
C GLY A 871 34.50 18.32 -0.64
N ARG A 872 35.69 18.94 -0.72
CA ARG A 872 36.27 19.69 0.41
C ARG A 872 35.46 20.97 0.61
N SER A 873 35.20 21.35 1.86
CA SER A 873 34.35 22.52 2.13
C SER A 873 34.82 23.36 3.30
N CYS A 874 34.37 24.62 3.33
CA CYS A 874 34.45 25.49 4.50
C CYS A 874 33.26 26.43 4.58
N LYS A 875 32.86 26.74 5.83
CA LYS A 875 31.85 27.75 6.11
C LYS A 875 32.52 29.06 6.51
N VAL A 876 32.01 30.18 6.02
CA VAL A 876 32.53 31.51 6.37
C VAL A 876 31.43 32.54 6.40
N LEU A 877 31.43 33.35 7.46
CA LEU A 877 30.57 34.50 7.58
C LEU A 877 31.26 35.71 6.95
N ARG A 878 30.64 36.29 5.93
CA ARG A 878 31.08 37.53 5.30
C ARG A 878 30.15 38.65 5.70
N ILE A 879 30.71 39.60 6.45
CA ILE A 879 30.08 40.87 6.83
C ILE A 879 31.06 41.95 6.40
N THR A 880 30.71 42.78 5.42
CA THR A 880 31.55 43.95 5.09
C THR A 880 31.54 44.91 6.26
N ARG A 881 32.72 45.23 6.80
CA ARG A 881 32.88 46.42 7.64
C ARG A 881 32.85 47.64 6.73
N PHE A 882 31.88 48.54 6.93
CA PHE A 882 32.03 49.92 6.49
C PHE A 882 33.23 50.58 7.17
#